data_AF-A0A094E361-F1
#
_entry.id   AF-A0A094E361-F1
#
_cell.length_a   1.000
_cell.length_b   1.000
_cell.length_c   1.000
_cell.angle_alpha   90.00
_cell.angle_beta   90.00
_cell.angle_gamma   90.00
#
_symmetry.space_group_name_H-M   'P 1'
#
loop_
_entity.id
_entity.type
_entity.pdbx_description
1 polymer ?
#
loop_
_entity_poly.entity_id
_entity_poly.type
_entity_poly.pdbx_seq_one_letter_code
_entity_poly.pdbx_strand_id
1 'polypeptide(L)'
;MVNDDLSHLINDANHATHAEKSMTTYQAFKTYPKAIMFSIILSTAIVMESYDVLLLANLYASPGFAKHYGSLTDDPKHPYQIPAPWQAGLSNGAAAGQILGLLINGVVSERFGYRKTMIVSLAAMTAFIFIPFFAENLIVLAVGEILCGIPWGVFQTLTTAYASEVCPTQLRAYLTTYNNLCWVFGQLIGSGVLRAHALGTDKWSYKIPFAIQWIWPVPILIGVLFAPESPWWLVRRGRTENARQALRKLTSFKDGNGSVDVNIDQTLAMMVITNETEKALESGVSYLDCFKGSDLRRTEIVCATWSIQSLCGSTFMGYSTYFYIQAGLPTVNAFDMSMAQYALGAIGTVGSWFLMSYAGRRTIYIYGLSILTVLLLLIGLASFSNSTATPWAIGSLLLAYTFIYDTTVGPICYSLVSEMPSTRLKTKSIVLARCAYNIFGIVNGVITPYMLNPTAWNWKGKSGFFWAGLCFFCSVWSYFRLPEPKGRTYGELDDLFARGISARKFKGAVVTLWQSDVEEKGVVHIDRKGSRAKPELSPRQYLFSTYTDRYSAGNYSKLPAIVGSNSNEQSSLINWPGPAGPNMTPVREQTVLGKLCPVTHNAELRYKSSSTTFYFYNTANFTKISPQPWEGAYHTSELPLLFGTYATYGGASTAFETVVASHWQDLYLAFIRGPVNGLPAMGWPAYKPDGFPMVFAANGTVSQLAPMLEFSNESVEVSETLTSKIAMMNRILDASQGFILGLVYLKVIAISCIALFLAFAVSYLRTANKPGLRSVPGPRLARCSNLWRLRNSVSGLAPQNFQKVHKTYGKVVRTGPNHISISDPSMIPVIYGISSKYSKLIYQAPTLEDKPLYSIFSTQDPKHHRALRSGIAQKYSLSSLLQLEPLVDEVTQSFAKKMRAFSNPPQDASQPYTAKIVDIGEWLQFYAFDVIGSITFSKTFGFLDAGFDYSRVIEGIDFGLKYAGLVGQIPSFHPWLFGSPMLQKIISYIPGAEKKDPIRTVLQMIKDALGTVDTTSKESSHEDFLTFLQKQNENGSSKMSQKDMMNHLFVNLLAGSDTTAISLRSIFYFLMKNPRTLSKLQAEIFAADQAGLFSETITYAEAQKHIPYLALVIKESLRLHPAVALMLERIVPEGGLTLHGHYLPAGTIVGINAWVVHYDEDVFGDDVHEFRPERWEEIKDPVKIEQLKRMERSFLAFGHGSRTCIGKNISLLEMSKFVPQILREFRMEWAGKDEWTVNSTWFAKQSDVLVRLHSI
;
A
#
# COMPACT_ATOMS: atom_id res chain seq x y z
N MET A 1 -6.67 -2.33 -45.93
CA MET A 1 -7.34 -1.07 -45.53
C MET A 1 -6.97 -0.58 -44.12
N VAL A 2 -6.04 -1.21 -43.37
CA VAL A 2 -5.69 -0.77 -41.99
C VAL A 2 -4.56 0.28 -41.94
N ASN A 3 -3.77 0.43 -43.02
CA ASN A 3 -2.63 1.36 -43.05
C ASN A 3 -3.03 2.84 -43.23
N ASP A 4 -4.07 3.13 -44.01
CA ASP A 4 -4.45 4.52 -44.31
C ASP A 4 -5.03 5.23 -43.08
N ASP A 5 -5.90 4.57 -42.30
CA ASP A 5 -6.48 5.14 -41.07
C ASP A 5 -5.43 5.45 -40.00
N LEU A 6 -4.42 4.59 -39.83
CA LEU A 6 -3.34 4.82 -38.86
C LEU A 6 -2.42 5.96 -39.30
N SER A 7 -2.11 6.04 -40.60
CA SER A 7 -1.29 7.13 -41.16
C SER A 7 -1.98 8.49 -41.03
N HIS A 8 -3.29 8.56 -41.26
CA HIS A 8 -4.09 9.76 -41.07
C HIS A 8 -4.12 10.19 -39.61
N LEU A 9 -4.31 9.23 -38.69
CA LEU A 9 -4.30 9.47 -37.24
C LEU A 9 -2.95 10.04 -36.76
N ILE A 10 -1.83 9.50 -37.27
CA ILE A 10 -0.46 9.95 -36.94
C ILE A 10 -0.22 11.38 -37.45
N ASN A 11 -0.66 11.68 -38.68
CA ASN A 11 -0.56 13.03 -39.25
C ASN A 11 -1.37 14.05 -38.45
N ASP A 12 -2.60 13.71 -38.07
CA ASP A 12 -3.45 14.55 -37.22
C ASP A 12 -2.83 14.80 -35.83
N ALA A 13 -2.21 13.77 -35.22
CA ALA A 13 -1.52 13.91 -33.94
C ALA A 13 -0.26 14.79 -34.03
N ASN A 14 0.47 14.72 -35.14
CA ASN A 14 1.62 15.59 -35.41
C ASN A 14 1.19 17.05 -35.59
N HIS A 15 0.12 17.29 -36.35
CA HIS A 15 -0.45 18.62 -36.54
C HIS A 15 -0.92 19.23 -35.21
N ALA A 16 -1.63 18.46 -34.37
CA ALA A 16 -2.05 18.90 -33.04
C ALA A 16 -0.86 19.23 -32.13
N THR A 17 0.19 18.40 -32.15
CA THR A 17 1.40 18.61 -31.34
C THR A 17 2.13 19.89 -31.73
N HIS A 18 2.24 20.17 -33.04
CA HIS A 18 2.81 21.40 -33.55
C HIS A 18 1.94 22.63 -33.22
N ALA A 19 0.63 22.52 -33.42
CA ALA A 19 -0.32 23.58 -33.09
C ALA A 19 -0.27 23.94 -31.60
N GLU A 20 -0.27 22.95 -30.72
CA GLU A 20 -0.16 23.15 -29.27
C GLU A 20 1.16 23.85 -28.93
N LYS A 21 2.30 23.39 -29.45
CA LYS A 21 3.61 24.01 -29.19
C LYS A 21 3.75 25.45 -29.72
N SER A 22 3.16 25.75 -30.87
CA SER A 22 3.21 27.07 -31.50
C SER A 22 2.34 28.12 -30.81
N MET A 23 1.42 27.67 -29.94
CA MET A 23 0.49 28.54 -29.23
C MET A 23 1.21 29.38 -28.17
N THR A 24 0.96 30.69 -28.18
CA THR A 24 1.41 31.59 -27.11
C THR A 24 0.54 31.44 -25.86
N THR A 25 1.07 31.78 -24.68
CA THR A 25 0.30 31.75 -23.42
C THR A 25 -0.95 32.63 -23.48
N TYR A 26 -0.89 33.77 -24.16
CA TYR A 26 -2.03 34.66 -24.35
C TYR A 26 -3.11 34.06 -25.26
N GLN A 27 -2.72 33.41 -26.36
CA GLN A 27 -3.66 32.66 -27.20
C GLN A 27 -4.31 31.53 -26.40
N ALA A 28 -3.52 30.75 -25.65
CA ALA A 28 -4.04 29.67 -24.82
C ALA A 28 -5.07 30.17 -23.79
N PHE A 29 -4.84 31.33 -23.18
CA PHE A 29 -5.78 31.96 -22.24
C PHE A 29 -7.12 32.30 -22.91
N LYS A 30 -7.09 32.86 -24.12
CA LYS A 30 -8.29 33.17 -24.90
C LYS A 30 -9.04 31.93 -25.39
N THR A 31 -8.31 30.86 -25.71
CA THR A 31 -8.87 29.62 -26.27
C THR A 31 -9.49 28.72 -25.19
N TYR A 32 -8.90 28.67 -23.98
CA TYR A 32 -9.31 27.75 -22.90
C TYR A 32 -9.80 28.45 -21.60
N PRO A 33 -10.64 29.50 -21.64
CA PRO A 33 -11.08 30.21 -20.44
C PRO A 33 -11.90 29.33 -19.49
N LYS A 34 -12.70 28.40 -20.05
CA LYS A 34 -13.51 27.46 -19.25
C LYS A 34 -12.63 26.43 -18.54
N ALA A 35 -11.57 25.94 -19.17
CA ALA A 35 -10.61 25.04 -18.53
C ALA A 35 -9.88 25.71 -17.37
N ILE A 36 -9.46 26.96 -17.54
CA ILE A 36 -8.87 27.79 -16.47
C ILE A 36 -9.84 27.92 -15.29
N MET A 37 -11.10 28.30 -15.58
CA MET A 37 -12.13 28.48 -14.55
C MET A 37 -12.36 27.18 -13.75
N PHE A 38 -12.58 26.04 -14.40
CA PHE A 38 -12.80 24.78 -13.69
C PHE A 38 -11.57 24.31 -12.92
N SER A 39 -10.36 24.49 -13.47
CA SER A 39 -9.11 24.19 -12.78
C SER A 39 -8.98 25.01 -11.49
N ILE A 40 -9.26 26.32 -11.55
CA ILE A 40 -9.23 27.22 -10.39
C ILE A 40 -10.24 26.78 -9.34
N ILE A 41 -11.51 26.54 -9.74
CA ILE A 41 -12.58 26.13 -8.82
C ILE A 41 -12.21 24.85 -8.06
N LEU A 42 -11.74 23.80 -8.75
CA LEU A 42 -11.37 22.55 -8.10
C LEU A 42 -10.17 22.73 -7.17
N SER A 43 -9.16 23.49 -7.62
CA SER A 43 -7.94 23.74 -6.85
C SER A 43 -8.17 24.52 -5.57
N THR A 44 -9.19 25.39 -5.52
CA THR A 44 -9.59 26.13 -4.31
C THR A 44 -9.93 25.20 -3.12
N ALA A 45 -10.21 23.91 -3.35
CA ALA A 45 -10.40 22.97 -2.25
C ALA A 45 -9.16 22.79 -1.36
N ILE A 46 -7.97 23.09 -1.88
CA ILE A 46 -6.72 23.06 -1.11
C ILE A 46 -6.72 24.13 0.00
N VAL A 47 -7.45 25.24 -0.17
CA VAL A 47 -7.56 26.29 0.86
C VAL A 47 -8.05 25.71 2.18
N MET A 48 -8.98 24.75 2.14
CA MET A 48 -9.52 24.10 3.34
C MET A 48 -8.46 23.38 4.16
N GLU A 49 -7.66 22.55 3.50
CA GLU A 49 -6.59 21.81 4.17
C GLU A 49 -5.56 22.77 4.77
N SER A 50 -5.15 23.76 3.98
CA SER A 50 -4.13 24.69 4.42
C SER A 50 -4.59 25.58 5.58
N TYR A 51 -5.88 25.92 5.60
CA TYR A 51 -6.51 26.63 6.71
C TYR A 51 -6.42 25.80 7.99
N ASP A 52 -6.80 24.53 7.92
CA ASP A 52 -6.90 23.66 9.10
C ASP A 52 -5.54 23.23 9.67
N VAL A 53 -4.58 22.88 8.80
CA VAL A 53 -3.21 22.53 9.23
C VAL A 53 -2.57 23.67 10.03
N LEU A 54 -2.86 24.93 9.66
CA LEU A 54 -2.43 26.09 10.42
C LEU A 54 -3.29 26.32 11.67
N LEU A 55 -4.60 26.06 11.58
CA LEU A 55 -5.57 26.31 12.63
C LEU A 55 -5.20 25.60 13.93
N LEU A 56 -5.01 24.28 13.87
CA LEU A 56 -4.83 23.43 15.04
C LEU A 56 -3.55 23.76 15.82
N ALA A 57 -2.43 24.00 15.10
CA ALA A 57 -1.15 24.35 15.70
C ALA A 57 -1.21 25.69 16.47
N ASN A 58 -2.00 26.65 16.00
CA ASN A 58 -2.18 27.94 16.66
C ASN A 58 -3.23 27.92 17.77
N LEU A 59 -4.26 27.06 17.67
CA LEU A 59 -5.25 26.90 18.73
C LEU A 59 -4.64 26.36 20.04
N TYR A 60 -3.52 25.63 19.99
CA TYR A 60 -2.79 25.22 21.19
C TYR A 60 -2.33 26.41 22.05
N ALA A 61 -2.09 27.57 21.44
CA ALA A 61 -1.72 28.80 22.13
C ALA A 61 -2.93 29.65 22.57
N SER A 62 -4.15 29.28 22.19
CA SER A 62 -5.37 30.02 22.54
C SER A 62 -5.80 29.74 23.99
N PRO A 63 -6.00 30.78 24.83
CA PRO A 63 -6.41 30.61 26.23
C PRO A 63 -7.73 29.85 26.40
N GLY A 64 -8.74 30.15 25.57
CA GLY A 64 -10.04 29.49 25.62
C GLY A 64 -9.98 27.99 25.28
N PHE A 65 -9.17 27.63 24.28
CA PHE A 65 -8.98 26.25 23.85
C PHE A 65 -8.18 25.44 24.88
N ALA A 66 -7.08 26.01 25.38
CA ALA A 66 -6.25 25.37 26.40
C ALA A 66 -7.01 25.18 27.72
N LYS A 67 -7.87 26.12 28.12
CA LYS A 67 -8.71 25.98 29.32
C LYS A 67 -9.74 24.85 29.22
N HIS A 68 -10.28 24.59 28.03
CA HIS A 68 -11.31 23.57 27.85
C HIS A 68 -10.73 22.17 27.65
N TYR A 69 -9.67 22.02 26.84
CA TYR A 69 -9.09 20.70 26.51
C TYR A 69 -7.76 20.39 27.23
N GLY A 70 -7.11 21.40 27.81
CA GLY A 70 -5.80 21.26 28.46
C GLY A 70 -5.87 20.87 29.93
N SER A 71 -4.71 20.50 30.47
CA SER A 71 -4.53 20.18 31.90
C SER A 71 -3.85 21.35 32.62
N LEU A 72 -4.06 21.43 33.94
CA LEU A 72 -3.40 22.43 34.79
C LEU A 72 -1.87 22.21 34.80
N THR A 73 -1.11 23.31 34.76
CA THR A 73 0.36 23.30 34.80
C THR A 73 0.90 24.28 35.84
N ASP A 74 2.13 24.07 36.28
CA ASP A 74 2.79 24.88 37.33
C ASP A 74 3.27 26.26 36.83
N ASP A 75 3.06 26.60 35.54
CA ASP A 75 3.43 27.91 34.98
C ASP A 75 2.36 28.97 35.34
N PRO A 76 2.69 29.99 36.17
CA PRO A 76 1.74 31.02 36.58
C PRO A 76 1.25 31.90 35.42
N LYS A 77 1.98 31.95 34.29
CA LYS A 77 1.64 32.76 33.11
C LYS A 77 0.72 32.02 32.14
N HIS A 78 0.75 30.68 32.14
CA HIS A 78 -0.06 29.83 31.26
C HIS A 78 -0.61 28.62 32.03
N PRO A 79 -1.60 28.83 32.91
CA PRO A 79 -2.04 27.81 33.88
C PRO A 79 -2.66 26.56 33.26
N TYR A 80 -3.10 26.61 32.00
CA TYR A 80 -3.65 25.47 31.27
C TYR A 80 -2.88 25.27 29.96
N GLN A 81 -2.43 24.03 29.71
CA GLN A 81 -1.77 23.67 28.45
C GLN A 81 -2.19 22.26 28.00
N ILE A 82 -2.24 22.03 26.69
CA ILE A 82 -2.47 20.71 26.13
C ILE A 82 -1.16 19.90 26.21
N PRO A 83 -1.17 18.66 26.74
CA PRO A 83 0.04 17.84 26.80
C PRO A 83 0.67 17.61 25.43
N ALA A 84 2.00 17.61 25.35
CA ALA A 84 2.73 17.43 24.09
C ALA A 84 2.35 16.15 23.29
N PRO A 85 2.07 14.99 23.92
CA PRO A 85 1.57 13.81 23.20
C PRO A 85 0.23 14.05 22.50
N TRP A 86 -0.66 14.86 23.09
CA TRP A 86 -1.95 15.21 22.51
C TRP A 86 -1.82 16.22 21.37
N GLN A 87 -0.94 17.23 21.51
CA GLN A 87 -0.63 18.15 20.41
C GLN A 87 -0.08 17.41 19.17
N ALA A 88 0.89 16.50 19.39
CA ALA A 88 1.42 15.66 18.33
C ALA A 88 0.38 14.69 17.78
N GLY A 89 -0.44 14.07 18.64
CA GLY A 89 -1.47 13.11 18.26
C GLY A 89 -2.58 13.71 17.39
N LEU A 90 -3.03 14.92 17.71
CA LEU A 90 -4.03 15.65 16.92
C LEU A 90 -3.48 16.01 15.53
N SER A 91 -2.31 16.65 15.47
CA SER A 91 -1.70 17.07 14.19
C SER A 91 -1.30 15.87 13.30
N ASN A 92 -0.71 14.83 13.90
CA ASN A 92 -0.34 13.61 13.16
C ASN A 92 -1.55 12.75 12.80
N GLY A 93 -2.65 12.84 13.56
CA GLY A 93 -3.92 12.21 13.24
C GLY A 93 -4.47 12.69 11.90
N ALA A 94 -4.52 14.01 11.69
CA ALA A 94 -4.90 14.59 10.40
C ALA A 94 -3.99 14.11 9.26
N ALA A 95 -2.66 14.13 9.46
CA ALA A 95 -1.69 13.66 8.47
C ALA A 95 -1.86 12.16 8.12
N ALA A 96 -2.16 11.31 9.11
CA ALA A 96 -2.46 9.90 8.89
C ALA A 96 -3.76 9.71 8.10
N GLY A 97 -4.80 10.49 8.42
CA GLY A 97 -6.04 10.56 7.64
C GLY A 97 -5.80 10.95 6.18
N GLN A 98 -4.94 11.94 5.94
CA GLN A 98 -4.53 12.36 4.59
C GLN A 98 -3.83 11.24 3.82
N ILE A 99 -2.91 10.50 4.44
CA ILE A 99 -2.26 9.35 3.80
C ILE A 99 -3.30 8.29 3.38
N LEU A 100 -4.28 8.00 4.24
CA LEU A 100 -5.37 7.09 3.89
C LEU A 100 -6.20 7.63 2.71
N GLY A 101 -6.59 8.90 2.76
CA GLY A 101 -7.31 9.58 1.68
C GLY A 101 -6.58 9.59 0.35
N LEU A 102 -5.26 9.80 0.37
CA LEU A 102 -4.38 9.74 -0.80
C LEU A 102 -4.40 8.36 -1.46
N LEU A 103 -4.21 7.30 -0.67
CA LEU A 103 -4.22 5.93 -1.19
C LEU A 103 -5.59 5.54 -1.77
N ILE A 104 -6.68 5.97 -1.11
CA ILE A 104 -8.05 5.82 -1.62
C ILE A 104 -8.20 6.57 -2.95
N ASN A 105 -7.75 7.82 -3.02
CA ASN A 105 -7.86 8.64 -4.23
C ASN A 105 -7.22 7.97 -5.45
N GLY A 106 -6.01 7.41 -5.30
CA GLY A 106 -5.31 6.78 -6.41
C GLY A 106 -5.99 5.53 -7.00
N VAL A 107 -6.99 4.96 -6.31
CA VAL A 107 -7.85 3.88 -6.82
C VAL A 107 -9.21 4.43 -7.28
N VAL A 108 -9.83 5.28 -6.47
CA VAL A 108 -11.20 5.75 -6.68
C VAL A 108 -11.29 6.72 -7.86
N SER A 109 -10.36 7.67 -8.00
CA SER A 109 -10.36 8.63 -9.11
C SER A 109 -10.12 7.96 -10.46
N GLU A 110 -9.26 6.95 -10.52
CA GLU A 110 -9.08 6.15 -11.73
C GLU A 110 -10.34 5.34 -12.06
N ARG A 111 -11.02 4.79 -11.04
CA ARG A 111 -12.20 3.97 -11.26
C ARG A 111 -13.43 4.79 -11.66
N PHE A 112 -13.69 5.91 -10.99
CA PHE A 112 -14.95 6.65 -11.10
C PHE A 112 -14.84 8.02 -11.77
N GLY A 113 -13.62 8.53 -11.98
CA GLY A 113 -13.34 9.85 -12.53
C GLY A 113 -13.08 10.90 -11.44
N TYR A 114 -12.50 12.03 -11.83
CA TYR A 114 -12.10 13.11 -10.94
C TYR A 114 -13.33 13.83 -10.39
N ARG A 115 -14.35 14.07 -11.24
CA ARG A 115 -15.54 14.84 -10.87
C ARG A 115 -16.34 14.16 -9.75
N LYS A 116 -16.63 12.86 -9.91
CA LYS A 116 -17.41 12.10 -8.92
C LYS A 116 -16.65 11.96 -7.60
N THR A 117 -15.35 11.72 -7.69
CA THR A 117 -14.49 11.59 -6.51
C THR A 117 -14.43 12.90 -5.73
N MET A 118 -14.37 14.04 -6.43
CA MET A 118 -14.42 15.37 -5.81
C MET A 118 -15.75 15.65 -5.12
N ILE A 119 -16.88 15.35 -5.76
CA ILE A 119 -18.23 15.55 -5.20
C ILE A 119 -18.40 14.78 -3.88
N VAL A 120 -18.04 13.49 -3.87
CA VAL A 120 -18.15 12.65 -2.68
C VAL A 120 -17.24 13.14 -1.56
N SER A 121 -16.02 13.56 -1.90
CA SER A 121 -15.05 14.05 -0.92
C SER A 121 -15.48 15.40 -0.32
N LEU A 122 -16.07 16.30 -1.11
CA LEU A 122 -16.65 17.56 -0.62
C LEU A 122 -17.85 17.32 0.29
N ALA A 123 -18.74 16.38 -0.07
CA ALA A 123 -19.87 16.01 0.78
C ALA A 123 -19.41 15.38 2.11
N ALA A 124 -18.40 14.50 2.06
CA ALA A 124 -17.79 13.92 3.25
C ALA A 124 -17.12 14.98 4.13
N MET A 125 -16.38 15.92 3.54
CA MET A 125 -15.78 17.04 4.26
C MET A 125 -16.84 17.88 4.99
N THR A 126 -17.93 18.26 4.33
CA THR A 126 -19.05 18.99 4.97
C THR A 126 -19.60 18.25 6.18
N ALA A 127 -19.72 16.93 6.11
CA ALA A 127 -20.21 16.10 7.21
C ALA A 127 -19.18 15.97 8.33
N PHE A 128 -17.91 15.78 8.01
CA PHE A 128 -16.86 15.54 9.01
C PHE A 128 -16.51 16.79 9.82
N ILE A 129 -16.62 18.00 9.26
CA ILE A 129 -16.41 19.27 9.99
C ILE A 129 -17.34 19.40 11.22
N PHE A 130 -18.52 18.74 11.24
CA PHE A 130 -19.38 18.72 12.42
C PHE A 130 -18.68 18.11 13.65
N ILE A 131 -17.80 17.13 13.45
CA ILE A 131 -17.14 16.41 14.55
C ILE A 131 -16.21 17.33 15.33
N PRO A 132 -15.18 17.99 14.73
CA PRO A 132 -14.31 18.90 15.48
C PRO A 132 -15.08 20.10 16.05
N PHE A 133 -16.13 20.60 15.39
CA PHE A 133 -16.95 21.71 15.91
C PHE A 133 -17.73 21.34 17.18
N PHE A 134 -18.29 20.13 17.24
CA PHE A 134 -19.07 19.61 18.38
C PHE A 134 -18.24 18.74 19.35
N ALA A 135 -16.91 18.68 19.18
CA ALA A 135 -16.07 17.86 20.05
C ALA A 135 -16.06 18.42 21.49
N GLU A 136 -16.39 17.59 22.48
CA GLU A 136 -16.34 17.96 23.91
C GLU A 136 -15.11 17.38 24.63
N ASN A 137 -14.27 16.61 23.92
CA ASN A 137 -13.00 16.11 24.46
C ASN A 137 -11.97 15.87 23.35
N LEU A 138 -10.71 15.70 23.77
CA LEU A 138 -9.58 15.51 22.86
C LEU A 138 -9.66 14.24 21.99
N ILE A 139 -10.32 13.18 22.47
CA ILE A 139 -10.47 11.93 21.71
C ILE A 139 -11.41 12.17 20.52
N VAL A 140 -12.57 12.78 20.77
CA VAL A 140 -13.55 13.10 19.72
C VAL A 140 -12.95 14.08 18.71
N LEU A 141 -12.19 15.07 19.19
CA LEU A 141 -11.47 16.00 18.32
C LEU A 141 -10.46 15.25 17.43
N ALA A 142 -9.64 14.37 18.00
CA ALA A 142 -8.67 13.57 17.24
C ALA A 142 -9.34 12.67 16.18
N VAL A 143 -10.49 12.07 16.49
CA VAL A 143 -11.27 11.30 15.51
C VAL A 143 -11.78 12.21 14.39
N GLY A 144 -12.26 13.41 14.74
CA GLY A 144 -12.65 14.43 13.76
C GLY A 144 -11.51 14.79 12.81
N GLU A 145 -10.33 15.08 13.34
CA GLU A 145 -9.14 15.42 12.56
C GLU A 145 -8.71 14.29 11.60
N ILE A 146 -8.72 13.04 12.06
CA ILE A 146 -8.40 11.88 11.21
C ILE A 146 -9.42 11.76 10.07
N LEU A 147 -10.72 11.94 10.35
CA LEU A 147 -11.78 11.83 9.36
C LEU A 147 -11.74 12.97 8.34
N CYS A 148 -11.54 14.22 8.78
CA CYS A 148 -11.32 15.37 7.90
C CYS A 148 -10.03 15.21 7.07
N GLY A 149 -9.01 14.54 7.62
CA GLY A 149 -7.80 14.15 6.91
C GLY A 149 -8.06 13.39 5.61
N ILE A 150 -9.06 12.51 5.58
CA ILE A 150 -9.34 11.65 4.42
C ILE A 150 -9.72 12.49 3.17
N PRO A 151 -10.75 13.36 3.18
CA PRO A 151 -11.02 14.20 2.03
C PRO A 151 -9.89 15.19 1.70
N TRP A 152 -9.18 15.74 2.69
CA TRP A 152 -8.00 16.59 2.42
C TRP A 152 -6.95 15.85 1.59
N GLY A 153 -6.63 14.60 1.93
CA GLY A 153 -5.73 13.76 1.14
C GLY A 153 -6.18 13.59 -0.32
N VAL A 154 -7.49 13.47 -0.55
CA VAL A 154 -8.03 13.45 -1.92
C VAL A 154 -7.79 14.78 -2.63
N PHE A 155 -8.10 15.92 -1.98
CA PHE A 155 -7.97 17.25 -2.58
C PHE A 155 -6.54 17.60 -2.98
N GLN A 156 -5.53 17.18 -2.20
CA GLN A 156 -4.11 17.44 -2.47
C GLN A 156 -3.66 16.99 -3.86
N THR A 157 -4.15 15.82 -4.30
CA THR A 157 -3.63 15.14 -5.50
C THR A 157 -4.61 15.16 -6.65
N LEU A 158 -5.92 15.10 -6.37
CA LEU A 158 -6.97 15.15 -7.39
C LEU A 158 -6.93 16.48 -8.15
N THR A 159 -6.80 17.61 -7.43
CA THR A 159 -6.76 18.95 -8.02
C THR A 159 -5.54 19.15 -8.92
N THR A 160 -4.36 18.77 -8.44
CA THR A 160 -3.10 18.81 -9.19
C THR A 160 -3.16 17.96 -10.47
N ALA A 161 -3.69 16.74 -10.36
CA ALA A 161 -3.82 15.84 -11.50
C ALA A 161 -4.85 16.36 -12.52
N TYR A 162 -6.03 16.81 -12.06
CA TYR A 162 -7.08 17.35 -12.92
C TYR A 162 -6.61 18.60 -13.68
N ALA A 163 -6.00 19.56 -12.99
CA ALA A 163 -5.43 20.77 -13.61
C ALA A 163 -4.44 20.43 -14.74
N SER A 164 -3.67 19.36 -14.58
CA SER A 164 -2.69 18.93 -15.59
C SER A 164 -3.29 18.22 -16.81
N GLU A 165 -4.52 17.70 -16.68
CA GLU A 165 -5.21 16.92 -17.72
C GLU A 165 -6.26 17.75 -18.49
N VAL A 166 -6.79 18.83 -17.90
CA VAL A 166 -7.79 19.68 -18.59
C VAL A 166 -7.17 20.86 -19.34
N CYS A 167 -5.88 21.13 -19.15
CA CYS A 167 -5.22 22.33 -19.68
C CYS A 167 -4.07 22.00 -20.65
N PRO A 168 -3.86 22.84 -21.69
CA PRO A 168 -2.75 22.68 -22.62
C PRO A 168 -1.40 22.89 -21.93
N THR A 169 -0.34 22.35 -22.55
CA THR A 169 1.07 22.41 -22.09
C THR A 169 1.50 23.81 -21.64
N GLN A 170 1.08 24.87 -22.32
CA GLN A 170 1.44 26.26 -21.99
C GLN A 170 0.79 26.78 -20.71
N LEU A 171 -0.44 26.37 -20.39
CA LEU A 171 -1.18 26.83 -19.22
C LEU A 171 -0.98 25.92 -18.00
N ARG A 172 -0.59 24.67 -18.24
CA ARG A 172 -0.45 23.61 -17.23
C ARG A 172 0.38 24.03 -16.02
N ALA A 173 1.56 24.59 -16.25
CA ALA A 173 2.44 24.99 -15.16
C ALA A 173 1.80 26.06 -14.28
N TYR A 174 1.19 27.09 -14.86
CA TYR A 174 0.53 28.16 -14.12
C TYR A 174 -0.63 27.63 -13.26
N LEU A 175 -1.49 26.79 -13.84
CA LEU A 175 -2.67 26.28 -13.15
C LEU A 175 -2.35 25.22 -12.11
N THR A 176 -1.28 24.45 -12.29
CA THR A 176 -0.81 23.53 -11.24
C THR A 176 -0.11 24.30 -10.11
N THR A 177 0.65 25.36 -10.42
CA THR A 177 1.24 26.23 -9.39
C THR A 177 0.23 27.08 -8.62
N TYR A 178 -0.98 27.31 -9.16
CA TYR A 178 -2.09 27.93 -8.43
C TYR A 178 -2.46 27.15 -7.15
N ASN A 179 -2.18 25.84 -7.09
CA ASN A 179 -2.34 25.05 -5.87
C ASN A 179 -1.51 25.60 -4.71
N ASN A 180 -0.30 26.11 -4.97
CA ASN A 180 0.51 26.78 -3.95
C ASN A 180 -0.14 28.07 -3.47
N LEU A 181 -0.77 28.82 -4.38
CA LEU A 181 -1.49 30.04 -4.03
C LEU A 181 -2.71 29.74 -3.13
N CYS A 182 -3.42 28.63 -3.40
CA CYS A 182 -4.48 28.14 -2.51
C CYS A 182 -3.97 27.77 -1.11
N TRP A 183 -2.79 27.16 -1.00
CA TRP A 183 -2.13 26.95 0.29
C TRP A 183 -1.93 28.27 1.02
N VAL A 184 -1.24 29.21 0.37
CA VAL A 184 -0.93 30.48 1.03
C VAL A 184 -2.19 31.27 1.42
N PHE A 185 -3.24 31.26 0.60
CA PHE A 185 -4.52 31.86 0.97
C PHE A 185 -5.19 31.20 2.18
N GLY A 186 -5.16 29.86 2.28
CA GLY A 186 -5.66 29.15 3.46
C GLY A 186 -4.91 29.56 4.73
N GLN A 187 -3.58 29.64 4.66
CA GLN A 187 -2.75 30.10 5.78
C GLN A 187 -2.99 31.57 6.14
N LEU A 188 -3.15 32.46 5.15
CA LEU A 188 -3.42 33.87 5.39
C LEU A 188 -4.79 34.08 6.07
N ILE A 189 -5.83 33.43 5.56
CA ILE A 189 -7.20 33.49 6.12
C ILE A 189 -7.22 32.87 7.52
N GLY A 190 -6.56 31.72 7.71
CA GLY A 190 -6.41 31.08 9.01
C GLY A 190 -5.75 31.99 10.04
N SER A 191 -4.61 32.60 9.66
CA SER A 191 -3.89 33.56 10.51
C SER A 191 -4.77 34.76 10.89
N GLY A 192 -5.52 35.33 9.93
CA GLY A 192 -6.40 36.47 10.18
C GLY A 192 -7.57 36.13 11.13
N VAL A 193 -8.23 34.99 10.90
CA VAL A 193 -9.33 34.53 11.77
C VAL A 193 -8.82 34.26 13.19
N LEU A 194 -7.67 33.62 13.33
CA LEU A 194 -7.05 33.36 14.62
C LEU A 194 -6.63 34.65 15.32
N ARG A 195 -6.02 35.61 14.61
CA ARG A 195 -5.64 36.91 15.15
C ARG A 195 -6.83 37.67 15.75
N ALA A 196 -8.01 37.56 15.12
CA ALA A 196 -9.25 38.18 15.59
C ALA A 196 -9.78 37.55 16.90
N HIS A 197 -9.47 36.28 17.17
CA HIS A 197 -9.97 35.53 18.32
C HIS A 197 -8.87 35.16 19.34
N ALA A 198 -7.61 35.56 19.11
CA ALA A 198 -6.43 35.12 19.85
C ALA A 198 -6.44 35.45 21.35
N LEU A 199 -7.22 36.45 21.78
CA LEU A 199 -7.37 36.86 23.18
C LEU A 199 -8.69 36.42 23.81
N GLY A 200 -9.55 35.72 23.06
CA GLY A 200 -10.83 35.24 23.56
C GLY A 200 -10.65 34.11 24.58
N THR A 201 -11.38 34.19 25.69
CA THR A 201 -11.40 33.15 26.74
C THR A 201 -12.68 32.32 26.74
N ASP A 202 -13.63 32.69 25.87
CA ASP A 202 -14.92 32.05 25.71
C ASP A 202 -14.86 30.87 24.73
N LYS A 203 -15.86 29.99 24.77
CA LYS A 203 -15.91 28.80 23.90
C LYS A 203 -15.97 29.12 22.40
N TRP A 204 -16.44 30.32 22.03
CA TRP A 204 -16.54 30.72 20.63
C TRP A 204 -15.19 31.13 20.02
N SER A 205 -14.21 31.49 20.86
CA SER A 205 -12.84 31.78 20.42
C SER A 205 -12.18 30.66 19.59
N TYR A 206 -12.54 29.39 19.84
CA TYR A 206 -12.05 28.24 19.07
C TYR A 206 -13.12 27.56 18.20
N LYS A 207 -14.42 27.67 18.54
CA LYS A 207 -15.50 27.10 17.72
C LYS A 207 -15.78 27.88 16.43
N ILE A 208 -15.65 29.22 16.43
CA ILE A 208 -15.83 30.04 15.22
C ILE A 208 -14.82 29.67 14.13
N PRO A 209 -13.50 29.54 14.44
CA PRO A 209 -12.54 29.06 13.45
C PRO A 209 -12.88 27.71 12.81
N PHE A 210 -13.37 26.72 13.59
CA PHE A 210 -13.87 25.47 13.02
C PHE A 210 -15.10 25.67 12.13
N ALA A 211 -16.03 26.56 12.52
CA ALA A 211 -17.24 26.82 11.75
C ALA A 211 -16.98 27.47 10.38
N ILE A 212 -15.96 28.34 10.29
CA ILE A 212 -15.61 29.02 9.03
C ILE A 212 -15.21 28.02 7.94
N GLN A 213 -14.77 26.81 8.29
CA GLN A 213 -14.44 25.78 7.31
C GLN A 213 -15.62 25.40 6.38
N TRP A 214 -16.88 25.55 6.83
CA TRP A 214 -18.05 25.26 5.99
C TRP A 214 -18.25 26.23 4.81
N ILE A 215 -17.57 27.37 4.77
CA ILE A 215 -17.71 28.34 3.67
C ILE A 215 -17.15 27.81 2.34
N TRP A 216 -16.25 26.82 2.38
CA TRP A 216 -15.54 26.34 1.19
C TRP A 216 -16.24 25.15 0.48
N PRO A 217 -16.66 24.07 1.17
CA PRO A 217 -17.15 22.88 0.49
C PRO A 217 -18.36 23.13 -0.41
N VAL A 218 -19.33 23.95 0.04
CA VAL A 218 -20.61 24.14 -0.65
C VAL A 218 -20.46 24.92 -1.97
N PRO A 219 -19.81 26.10 -2.02
CA PRO A 219 -19.60 26.80 -3.29
C PRO A 219 -18.75 26.01 -4.28
N ILE A 220 -17.71 25.33 -3.79
CA ILE A 220 -16.85 24.48 -4.64
C ILE A 220 -17.67 23.31 -5.20
N LEU A 221 -18.51 22.68 -4.37
CA LEU A 221 -19.38 21.59 -4.80
C LEU A 221 -20.30 22.03 -5.94
N ILE A 222 -20.93 23.20 -5.83
CA ILE A 222 -21.75 23.79 -6.89
C ILE A 222 -20.93 23.96 -8.18
N GLY A 223 -19.71 24.51 -8.09
CA GLY A 223 -18.83 24.66 -9.25
C GLY A 223 -18.41 23.32 -9.89
N VAL A 224 -18.11 22.30 -9.08
CA VAL A 224 -17.75 20.95 -9.54
C VAL A 224 -18.92 20.23 -10.22
N LEU A 225 -20.16 20.52 -9.85
CA LEU A 225 -21.34 19.98 -10.54
C LEU A 225 -21.39 20.40 -12.02
N PHE A 226 -20.79 21.53 -12.42
CA PHE A 226 -20.74 21.96 -13.81
C PHE A 226 -19.44 21.60 -14.53
N ALA A 227 -18.41 21.17 -13.78
CA ALA A 227 -17.12 20.80 -14.36
C ALA A 227 -17.22 19.54 -15.24
N PRO A 228 -16.58 19.52 -16.43
CA PRO A 228 -16.46 18.31 -17.23
C PRO A 228 -15.48 17.32 -16.58
N GLU A 229 -15.58 16.05 -16.94
CA GLU A 229 -14.57 15.05 -16.56
C GLU A 229 -13.29 15.23 -17.38
N SER A 230 -12.15 14.75 -16.88
CA SER A 230 -10.86 14.82 -17.60
C SER A 230 -10.95 14.14 -18.98
N PRO A 231 -10.57 14.82 -20.08
CA PRO A 231 -10.48 14.21 -21.41
C PRO A 231 -9.50 13.04 -21.47
N TRP A 232 -8.32 13.17 -20.84
CA TRP A 232 -7.33 12.10 -20.77
C TRP A 232 -7.86 10.87 -20.02
N TRP A 233 -8.61 11.07 -18.94
CA TRP A 233 -9.26 9.98 -18.23
C TRP A 233 -10.30 9.27 -19.10
N LEU A 234 -11.11 10.02 -19.84
CA LEU A 234 -12.12 9.46 -20.74
C LEU A 234 -11.49 8.64 -21.88
N VAL A 235 -10.38 9.12 -22.46
CA VAL A 235 -9.60 8.36 -23.46
C VAL A 235 -9.02 7.08 -22.86
N ARG A 236 -8.40 7.14 -21.67
CA ARG A 236 -7.90 5.93 -20.96
C ARG A 236 -8.99 4.90 -20.67
N ARG A 237 -10.25 5.34 -20.50
CA ARG A 237 -11.43 4.48 -20.30
C ARG A 237 -12.10 4.02 -21.61
N GLY A 238 -11.53 4.35 -22.78
CA GLY A 238 -12.10 4.02 -24.08
C GLY A 238 -13.37 4.81 -24.43
N ARG A 239 -13.64 5.93 -23.76
CA ARG A 239 -14.84 6.77 -23.96
C ARG A 239 -14.52 7.99 -24.81
N THR A 240 -14.06 7.76 -26.04
CA THR A 240 -13.57 8.80 -26.96
C THR A 240 -14.62 9.88 -27.29
N GLU A 241 -15.89 9.50 -27.48
CA GLU A 241 -16.97 10.47 -27.75
C GLU A 241 -17.24 11.40 -26.55
N ASN A 242 -17.23 10.85 -25.34
CA ASN A 242 -17.36 11.69 -24.14
C ASN A 242 -16.13 12.60 -23.97
N ALA A 243 -14.94 12.14 -24.35
CA ALA A 243 -13.73 12.95 -24.33
C ALA A 243 -13.84 14.13 -25.32
N ARG A 244 -14.38 13.90 -26.51
CA ARG A 244 -14.71 14.95 -27.50
C ARG A 244 -15.66 16.00 -26.92
N GLN A 245 -16.73 15.57 -26.26
CA GLN A 245 -17.67 16.48 -25.59
C GLN A 245 -17.02 17.26 -24.44
N ALA A 246 -16.14 16.63 -23.67
CA ALA A 246 -15.39 17.29 -22.60
C ALA A 246 -14.46 18.37 -23.17
N LEU A 247 -13.72 18.07 -24.25
CA LEU A 247 -12.88 19.05 -24.96
C LEU A 247 -13.70 20.24 -25.47
N ARG A 248 -14.85 19.99 -26.12
CA ARG A 248 -15.78 21.04 -26.57
C ARG A 248 -16.22 21.96 -25.43
N LYS A 249 -16.48 21.40 -24.24
CA LYS A 249 -16.86 22.18 -23.05
C LYS A 249 -15.71 22.99 -22.47
N LEU A 250 -14.46 22.55 -22.66
CA LEU A 250 -13.27 23.21 -22.14
C LEU A 250 -12.77 24.33 -23.06
N THR A 251 -13.09 24.29 -24.35
CA THR A 251 -12.74 25.29 -25.37
C THR A 251 -13.85 26.35 -25.56
N SER A 252 -13.47 27.57 -25.96
CA SER A 252 -14.42 28.60 -26.40
C SER A 252 -14.50 28.64 -27.93
N PHE A 253 -15.71 28.57 -28.50
CA PHE A 253 -15.97 28.83 -29.92
C PHE A 253 -16.36 30.30 -30.11
N LYS A 254 -15.73 31.00 -31.06
CA LYS A 254 -16.25 32.24 -31.63
C LYS A 254 -16.24 32.10 -33.14
N ASP A 255 -17.43 32.00 -33.73
CA ASP A 255 -17.64 32.15 -35.16
C ASP A 255 -17.37 33.61 -35.57
N GLY A 256 -16.66 33.78 -36.69
CA GLY A 256 -16.92 34.92 -37.58
C GLY A 256 -15.84 35.98 -37.77
N ASN A 257 -14.84 36.16 -36.89
CA ASN A 257 -13.67 37.02 -37.19
C ASN A 257 -12.58 36.93 -36.11
N GLY A 258 -11.42 36.33 -36.45
CA GLY A 258 -10.15 36.51 -35.73
C GLY A 258 -9.76 35.46 -34.67
N SER A 259 -9.12 34.38 -35.15
CA SER A 259 -8.16 33.46 -34.47
C SER A 259 -8.61 32.66 -33.23
N VAL A 260 -8.94 31.36 -33.41
CA VAL A 260 -8.05 30.17 -33.27
C VAL A 260 -9.00 28.96 -33.34
N ASP A 261 -9.08 28.30 -34.50
CA ASP A 261 -9.91 27.11 -34.68
C ASP A 261 -9.17 25.89 -34.10
N VAL A 262 -9.49 25.51 -32.86
CA VAL A 262 -8.92 24.30 -32.26
C VAL A 262 -9.64 23.10 -32.86
N ASN A 263 -8.96 22.38 -33.75
CA ASN A 263 -9.48 21.12 -34.26
C ASN A 263 -9.48 20.07 -33.13
N ILE A 264 -10.68 19.81 -32.60
CA ILE A 264 -10.91 18.91 -31.47
C ILE A 264 -10.58 17.47 -31.84
N ASP A 265 -10.81 17.08 -33.09
CA ASP A 265 -10.55 15.73 -33.57
C ASP A 265 -9.03 15.47 -33.65
N GLN A 266 -8.24 16.45 -34.09
CA GLN A 266 -6.77 16.36 -34.05
C GLN A 266 -6.23 16.29 -32.62
N THR A 267 -6.79 17.09 -31.70
CA THR A 267 -6.41 17.04 -30.27
C THR A 267 -6.74 15.68 -29.65
N LEU A 268 -7.89 15.11 -30.00
CA LEU A 268 -8.30 13.78 -29.54
C LEU A 268 -7.41 12.68 -30.12
N ALA A 269 -7.02 12.78 -31.39
CA ALA A 269 -6.10 11.84 -32.05
C ALA A 269 -4.74 11.80 -31.32
N MET A 270 -4.19 12.97 -30.97
CA MET A 270 -2.95 13.05 -30.17
C MET A 270 -3.07 12.33 -28.82
N MET A 271 -4.19 12.50 -28.10
CA MET A 271 -4.42 11.82 -26.81
C MET A 271 -4.53 10.30 -26.97
N VAL A 272 -5.25 9.83 -28.01
CA VAL A 272 -5.44 8.40 -28.28
C VAL A 272 -4.11 7.74 -28.63
N ILE A 273 -3.35 8.30 -29.55
CA ILE A 273 -2.05 7.75 -29.98
C ILE A 273 -1.06 7.72 -28.81
N THR A 274 -0.99 8.79 -28.01
CA THR A 274 -0.14 8.84 -26.82
C THR A 274 -0.49 7.68 -25.87
N ASN A 275 -1.78 7.49 -25.58
CA ASN A 275 -2.22 6.41 -24.70
C ASN A 275 -1.99 5.00 -25.28
N GLU A 276 -2.19 4.78 -26.57
CA GLU A 276 -1.91 3.48 -27.20
C GLU A 276 -0.42 3.16 -27.25
N THR A 277 0.43 4.18 -27.45
CA THR A 277 1.89 4.00 -27.45
C THR A 277 2.42 3.70 -26.05
N GLU A 278 1.91 4.39 -25.02
CA GLU A 278 2.22 4.04 -23.63
C GLU A 278 1.76 2.61 -23.29
N LYS A 279 0.60 2.15 -23.78
CA LYS A 279 0.16 0.75 -23.61
C LYS A 279 1.09 -0.26 -24.26
N ALA A 280 1.66 0.09 -25.42
CA ALA A 280 2.58 -0.78 -26.14
C ALA A 280 3.95 -0.88 -25.46
N LEU A 281 4.41 0.20 -24.81
CA LEU A 281 5.70 0.27 -24.13
C LEU A 281 5.66 -0.27 -22.69
N GLU A 282 4.54 -0.16 -21.98
CA GLU A 282 4.45 -0.45 -20.54
C GLU A 282 3.28 -1.38 -20.18
N SER A 283 3.58 -2.48 -19.47
CA SER A 283 2.57 -3.44 -19.01
C SER A 283 2.02 -3.07 -17.63
N GLY A 284 0.76 -2.61 -17.56
CA GLY A 284 0.00 -2.49 -16.31
C GLY A 284 -0.52 -1.07 -15.99
N VAL A 285 -1.20 -0.94 -14.85
CA VAL A 285 -1.72 0.32 -14.27
C VAL A 285 -1.68 0.30 -12.73
N SER A 286 -1.04 -0.68 -12.11
CA SER A 286 -1.03 -0.85 -10.66
C SER A 286 0.01 0.04 -9.97
N TYR A 287 -0.10 0.24 -8.65
CA TYR A 287 0.96 0.93 -7.88
C TYR A 287 2.33 0.25 -7.99
N LEU A 288 2.38 -1.07 -8.23
CA LEU A 288 3.63 -1.79 -8.42
C LEU A 288 4.29 -1.43 -9.75
N ASP A 289 3.52 -0.95 -10.73
CA ASP A 289 4.04 -0.57 -12.03
C ASP A 289 4.78 0.78 -11.96
N CYS A 290 4.45 1.64 -10.98
CA CYS A 290 5.24 2.85 -10.66
C CYS A 290 6.69 2.55 -10.27
N PHE A 291 7.02 1.31 -9.91
CA PHE A 291 8.36 0.90 -9.49
C PHE A 291 9.08 0.01 -10.53
N LYS A 292 8.63 0.01 -11.78
CA LYS A 292 9.23 -0.77 -12.88
C LYS A 292 9.74 0.14 -14.00
N GLY A 293 10.73 -0.35 -14.75
CA GLY A 293 11.21 0.30 -15.98
C GLY A 293 11.56 1.79 -15.84
N SER A 294 11.12 2.57 -16.82
CA SER A 294 11.20 4.03 -16.89
C SER A 294 10.50 4.72 -15.72
N ASP A 295 9.36 4.18 -15.28
CA ASP A 295 8.52 4.78 -14.24
C ASP A 295 9.18 4.79 -12.86
N LEU A 296 10.03 3.81 -12.52
CA LEU A 296 10.77 3.82 -11.25
C LEU A 296 11.51 5.14 -11.04
N ARG A 297 12.18 5.63 -12.09
CA ARG A 297 12.92 6.91 -12.05
C ARG A 297 11.97 8.09 -12.00
N ARG A 298 10.84 8.05 -12.70
CA ARG A 298 9.83 9.11 -12.67
C ARG A 298 9.23 9.25 -11.28
N THR A 299 8.81 8.13 -10.69
CA THR A 299 8.24 8.10 -9.33
C THR A 299 9.26 8.54 -8.29
N GLU A 300 10.54 8.15 -8.39
CA GLU A 300 11.61 8.69 -7.53
C GLU A 300 11.70 10.22 -7.62
N ILE A 301 11.77 10.77 -8.84
CA ILE A 301 11.87 12.23 -9.06
C ILE A 301 10.67 12.96 -8.44
N VAL A 302 9.46 12.48 -8.68
CA VAL A 302 8.22 13.11 -8.18
C VAL A 302 8.17 13.04 -6.65
N CYS A 303 8.47 11.88 -6.06
CA CYS A 303 8.50 11.69 -4.60
C CYS A 303 9.53 12.59 -3.92
N ALA A 304 10.75 12.66 -4.46
CA ALA A 304 11.80 13.48 -3.90
C ALA A 304 11.49 14.98 -4.07
N THR A 305 11.02 15.42 -5.24
CA THR A 305 10.64 16.83 -5.48
C THR A 305 9.59 17.31 -4.49
N TRP A 306 8.57 16.49 -4.19
CA TRP A 306 7.58 16.87 -3.19
C TRP A 306 8.13 16.83 -1.77
N SER A 307 8.91 15.79 -1.43
CA SER A 307 9.52 15.66 -0.09
C SER A 307 10.47 16.82 0.23
N ILE A 308 11.14 17.39 -0.78
CA ILE A 308 12.02 18.55 -0.60
C ILE A 308 11.26 19.75 -0.03
N GLN A 309 9.98 19.93 -0.32
CA GLN A 309 9.18 20.98 0.32
C GLN A 309 9.20 20.84 1.85
N SER A 310 9.09 19.62 2.39
CA SER A 310 9.17 19.38 3.84
C SER A 310 10.61 19.47 4.37
N LEU A 311 11.61 19.15 3.54
CA LEU A 311 13.02 19.04 3.98
C LEU A 311 13.82 20.34 3.83
N CYS A 312 13.33 21.30 3.06
CA CYS A 312 14.05 22.55 2.78
C CYS A 312 13.89 23.62 3.87
N GLY A 313 13.26 23.30 5.00
CA GLY A 313 13.03 24.25 6.11
C GLY A 313 11.67 24.97 6.07
N SER A 314 10.73 24.55 5.21
CA SER A 314 9.37 25.14 5.16
C SER A 314 8.61 25.06 6.48
N THR A 315 9.01 24.14 7.37
CA THR A 315 8.43 24.02 8.71
C THR A 315 8.61 25.29 9.56
N PHE A 316 9.63 26.12 9.31
CA PHE A 316 9.70 27.44 9.94
C PHE A 316 8.53 28.36 9.58
N MET A 317 8.02 28.25 8.36
CA MET A 317 6.85 29.02 7.94
C MET A 317 5.61 28.53 8.69
N GLY A 318 5.42 27.20 8.76
CA GLY A 318 4.27 26.58 9.43
C GLY A 318 4.20 26.86 10.94
N TYR A 319 5.34 26.99 11.61
CA TYR A 319 5.42 27.36 13.04
C TYR A 319 5.86 28.81 13.27
N SER A 320 5.76 29.67 12.26
CA SER A 320 6.32 31.03 12.27
C SER A 320 5.87 31.89 13.46
N THR A 321 4.58 31.92 13.78
CA THR A 321 4.07 32.68 14.94
C THR A 321 4.71 32.22 16.25
N TYR A 322 4.76 30.90 16.47
CA TYR A 322 5.40 30.34 17.65
C TYR A 322 6.91 30.66 17.64
N PHE A 323 7.56 30.48 16.50
CA PHE A 323 8.96 30.83 16.31
C PHE A 323 9.26 32.30 16.63
N TYR A 324 8.41 33.24 16.19
CA TYR A 324 8.53 34.68 16.48
C TYR A 324 8.39 34.98 17.97
N ILE A 325 7.38 34.39 18.63
CA ILE A 325 7.21 34.51 20.09
C ILE A 325 8.45 33.97 20.81
N GLN A 326 8.95 32.81 20.39
CA GLN A 326 10.14 32.19 20.99
C GLN A 326 11.42 32.97 20.70
N ALA A 327 11.50 33.63 19.55
CA ALA A 327 12.58 34.56 19.21
C ALA A 327 12.55 35.83 20.09
N GLY A 328 11.43 36.13 20.74
CA GLY A 328 11.30 37.25 21.69
C GLY A 328 10.38 38.39 21.21
N LEU A 329 9.58 38.17 20.16
CA LEU A 329 8.60 39.15 19.71
C LEU A 329 7.32 39.10 20.58
N PRO A 330 6.67 40.26 20.84
CA PRO A 330 5.34 40.28 21.46
C PRO A 330 4.33 39.45 20.66
N THR A 331 3.41 38.77 21.34
CA THR A 331 2.40 37.89 20.73
C THR A 331 1.63 38.54 19.59
N VAL A 332 1.17 39.78 19.77
CA VAL A 332 0.44 40.53 18.74
C VAL A 332 1.32 40.75 17.50
N ASN A 333 2.54 41.24 17.69
CA ASN A 333 3.47 41.48 16.59
C ASN A 333 3.86 40.18 15.88
N ALA A 334 3.96 39.06 16.60
CA ALA A 334 4.24 37.75 16.00
C ALA A 334 3.12 37.29 15.06
N PHE A 335 1.85 37.47 15.42
CA PHE A 335 0.72 37.19 14.52
C PHE A 335 0.66 38.19 13.35
N ASP A 336 0.97 39.47 13.59
CA ASP A 336 1.00 40.46 12.51
C ASP A 336 2.13 40.16 11.49
N MET A 337 3.28 39.68 11.97
CA MET A 337 4.37 39.19 11.12
C MET A 337 4.01 37.90 10.38
N SER A 338 3.24 36.97 10.98
CA SER A 338 2.79 35.77 10.28
C SER A 338 1.79 36.10 9.17
N MET A 339 0.90 37.09 9.37
CA MET A 339 0.04 37.59 8.29
C MET A 339 0.86 38.22 7.16
N ALA A 340 1.86 39.05 7.49
CA ALA A 340 2.76 39.62 6.50
C ALA A 340 3.54 38.54 5.73
N GLN A 341 3.97 37.47 6.41
CA GLN A 341 4.64 36.33 5.83
C GLN A 341 3.80 35.66 4.73
N TYR A 342 2.55 35.32 5.03
CA TYR A 342 1.67 34.67 4.05
C TYR A 342 1.20 35.64 2.95
N ALA A 343 1.04 36.93 3.24
CA ALA A 343 0.80 37.92 2.19
C ALA A 343 1.98 38.00 1.19
N LEU A 344 3.22 38.00 1.69
CA LEU A 344 4.42 37.92 0.86
C LEU A 344 4.52 36.58 0.11
N GLY A 345 4.08 35.47 0.72
CA GLY A 345 4.00 34.19 0.04
C GLY A 345 3.05 34.19 -1.16
N ALA A 346 1.91 34.90 -1.06
CA ALA A 346 0.96 35.03 -2.15
C ALA A 346 1.56 35.84 -3.31
N ILE A 347 2.22 36.96 -2.99
CA ILE A 347 2.97 37.78 -3.96
C ILE A 347 4.10 36.95 -4.59
N GLY A 348 4.83 36.19 -3.77
CA GLY A 348 5.92 35.32 -4.21
C GLY A 348 5.44 34.27 -5.21
N THR A 349 4.30 33.62 -4.92
CA THR A 349 3.69 32.62 -5.80
C THR A 349 3.32 33.22 -7.15
N VAL A 350 2.72 34.42 -7.19
CA VAL A 350 2.45 35.13 -8.45
C VAL A 350 3.76 35.52 -9.15
N GLY A 351 4.79 35.92 -8.40
CA GLY A 351 6.15 36.15 -8.93
C GLY A 351 6.74 34.94 -9.66
N SER A 352 6.47 33.72 -9.18
CA SER A 352 6.92 32.48 -9.83
C SER A 352 6.36 32.32 -11.25
N TRP A 353 5.15 32.83 -11.52
CA TRP A 353 4.53 32.77 -12.85
C TRP A 353 5.33 33.59 -13.86
N PHE A 354 5.73 34.81 -13.48
CA PHE A 354 6.60 35.63 -14.30
C PHE A 354 7.96 34.95 -14.49
N LEU A 355 8.54 34.39 -13.41
CA LEU A 355 9.85 33.76 -13.47
C LEU A 355 9.87 32.52 -14.39
N MET A 356 8.81 31.71 -14.41
CA MET A 356 8.68 30.54 -15.30
C MET A 356 8.62 30.91 -16.79
N SER A 357 8.17 32.12 -17.11
CA SER A 357 8.19 32.60 -18.51
C SER A 357 9.63 32.75 -19.01
N TYR A 358 10.53 33.28 -18.18
CA TYR A 358 11.93 33.52 -18.52
C TYR A 358 12.84 32.29 -18.27
N ALA A 359 12.77 31.70 -17.07
CA ALA A 359 13.63 30.59 -16.66
C ALA A 359 12.94 29.22 -16.75
N GLY A 360 13.70 28.14 -16.78
CA GLY A 360 13.20 26.76 -16.75
C GLY A 360 12.88 26.30 -15.32
N ARG A 361 12.00 25.31 -15.16
CA ARG A 361 11.52 24.85 -13.83
C ARG A 361 12.67 24.28 -13.00
N ARG A 362 13.53 23.46 -13.62
CA ARG A 362 14.71 22.90 -12.96
C ARG A 362 15.64 24.00 -12.45
N THR A 363 15.81 25.05 -13.27
CA THR A 363 16.70 26.16 -12.97
C THR A 363 16.20 26.93 -11.76
N ILE A 364 14.93 27.34 -11.78
CA ILE A 364 14.29 28.08 -10.68
C ILE A 364 14.37 27.28 -9.38
N TYR A 365 14.09 25.98 -9.44
CA TYR A 365 14.06 25.11 -8.26
C TYR A 365 15.44 24.98 -7.58
N ILE A 366 16.53 24.77 -8.35
CA ILE A 366 17.89 24.63 -7.82
C ILE A 366 18.41 25.94 -7.24
N TYR A 367 18.24 27.06 -7.97
CA TYR A 367 18.67 28.37 -7.45
C TYR A 367 17.86 28.77 -6.21
N GLY A 368 16.55 28.48 -6.20
CA GLY A 368 15.70 28.64 -5.03
C GLY A 368 16.27 27.93 -3.80
N LEU A 369 16.51 26.61 -3.88
CA LEU A 369 17.09 25.83 -2.78
C LEU A 369 18.45 26.36 -2.32
N SER A 370 19.27 26.85 -3.25
CA SER A 370 20.59 27.42 -2.92
C SER A 370 20.46 28.72 -2.12
N ILE A 371 19.56 29.61 -2.52
CA ILE A 371 19.28 30.87 -1.80
C ILE A 371 18.65 30.57 -0.43
N LEU A 372 17.69 29.65 -0.37
CA LEU A 372 17.07 29.23 0.90
C LEU A 372 18.09 28.66 1.88
N THR A 373 19.06 27.86 1.40
CA THR A 373 20.16 27.36 2.22
C THR A 373 20.95 28.50 2.86
N VAL A 374 21.29 29.54 2.09
CA VAL A 374 22.00 30.73 2.61
C VAL A 374 21.15 31.48 3.63
N LEU A 375 19.86 31.71 3.35
CA LEU A 375 18.96 32.41 4.29
C LEU A 375 18.82 31.65 5.61
N LEU A 376 18.71 30.32 5.57
CA LEU A 376 18.64 29.48 6.76
C LEU A 376 19.95 29.51 7.57
N LEU A 377 21.11 29.55 6.89
CA LEU A 377 22.40 29.76 7.56
C LEU A 377 22.47 31.13 8.23
N LEU A 378 21.99 32.19 7.57
CA LEU A 378 21.95 33.54 8.13
C LEU A 378 21.03 33.62 9.35
N ILE A 379 19.86 32.97 9.33
CA ILE A 379 18.98 32.86 10.49
C ILE A 379 19.70 32.15 11.66
N GLY A 380 20.38 31.04 11.37
CA GLY A 380 21.21 30.34 12.34
C GLY A 380 22.31 31.22 12.93
N LEU A 381 23.03 31.97 12.10
CA LEU A 381 24.10 32.87 12.52
C LEU A 381 23.59 34.07 13.34
N ALA A 382 22.46 34.67 12.93
CA ALA A 382 21.84 35.77 13.66
C ALA A 382 21.45 35.38 15.09
N SER A 383 21.11 34.11 15.32
CA SER A 383 20.72 33.60 16.64
C SER A 383 21.84 33.56 17.70
N PHE A 384 23.09 33.87 17.34
CA PHE A 384 24.19 34.02 18.29
C PHE A 384 24.28 35.43 18.92
N SER A 385 23.55 36.41 18.39
CA SER A 385 23.48 37.77 18.94
C SER A 385 22.43 37.87 20.06
N ASN A 386 22.73 38.62 21.13
CA ASN A 386 21.81 38.88 22.25
C ASN A 386 21.20 40.29 22.22
N SER A 387 21.34 41.04 21.12
CA SER A 387 20.78 42.38 20.97
C SER A 387 19.24 42.35 20.90
N THR A 388 18.57 43.41 21.36
CA THR A 388 17.12 43.64 21.21
C THR A 388 16.68 43.73 19.73
N ALA A 389 17.62 44.00 18.81
CA ALA A 389 17.39 43.98 17.36
C ALA A 389 17.38 42.56 16.75
N THR A 390 17.90 41.56 17.46
CA THR A 390 18.07 40.19 16.93
C THR A 390 16.76 39.49 16.56
N PRO A 391 15.69 39.54 17.38
CA PRO A 391 14.41 38.91 17.04
C PRO A 391 13.78 39.49 15.77
N TRP A 392 13.90 40.80 15.58
CA TRP A 392 13.43 41.51 14.39
C TRP A 392 14.24 41.15 13.14
N ALA A 393 15.56 40.98 13.27
CA ALA A 393 16.43 40.53 12.18
C ALA A 393 16.10 39.09 11.75
N ILE A 394 15.97 38.17 12.72
CA ILE A 394 15.56 36.78 12.47
C ILE A 394 14.17 36.74 11.82
N GLY A 395 13.23 37.54 12.34
CA GLY A 395 11.89 37.62 11.79
C GLY A 395 11.86 38.11 10.34
N SER A 396 12.63 39.16 10.03
CA SER A 396 12.76 39.71 8.68
C SER A 396 13.40 38.73 7.70
N LEU A 397 14.42 37.98 8.13
CA LEU A 397 15.03 36.92 7.33
C LEU A 397 14.05 35.77 7.05
N LEU A 398 13.14 35.46 7.97
CA LEU A 398 12.11 34.45 7.75
C LEU A 398 11.02 34.92 6.76
N LEU A 399 10.70 36.21 6.74
CA LEU A 399 9.87 36.82 5.70
C LEU A 399 10.53 36.72 4.33
N ALA A 400 11.84 37.03 4.25
CA ALA A 400 12.61 36.90 3.02
C ALA A 400 12.70 35.43 2.55
N TYR A 401 12.92 34.49 3.48
CA TYR A 401 12.86 33.05 3.22
C TYR A 401 11.52 32.65 2.61
N THR A 402 10.41 33.09 3.21
CA THR A 402 9.06 32.78 2.71
C THR A 402 8.85 33.30 1.29
N PHE A 403 9.19 34.56 1.04
CA PHE A 403 9.07 35.15 -0.28
C PHE A 403 9.85 34.36 -1.33
N ILE A 404 11.12 34.01 -1.05
CA ILE A 404 11.95 33.22 -1.97
C ILE A 404 11.39 31.81 -2.15
N TYR A 405 10.95 31.16 -1.07
CA TYR A 405 10.36 29.82 -1.12
C TYR A 405 9.13 29.81 -2.03
N ASP A 406 8.22 30.76 -1.83
CA ASP A 406 7.00 30.87 -2.63
C ASP A 406 7.23 31.47 -4.03
N THR A 407 8.36 32.11 -4.32
CA THR A 407 8.75 32.44 -5.71
C THR A 407 9.42 31.28 -6.43
N THR A 408 9.94 30.29 -5.70
CA THR A 408 10.77 29.22 -6.27
C THR A 408 10.25 27.82 -5.92
N VAL A 409 10.65 27.25 -4.78
CA VAL A 409 10.46 25.84 -4.44
C VAL A 409 8.98 25.47 -4.29
N GLY A 410 8.18 26.28 -3.60
CA GLY A 410 6.77 26.00 -3.32
C GLY A 410 5.95 25.76 -4.60
N PRO A 411 5.78 26.78 -5.47
CA PRO A 411 4.95 26.63 -6.66
C PRO A 411 5.56 25.70 -7.70
N ILE A 412 6.87 25.80 -7.96
CA ILE A 412 7.52 25.02 -9.03
C ILE A 412 7.43 23.51 -8.76
N CYS A 413 7.39 23.10 -7.50
CA CYS A 413 7.14 21.70 -7.13
C CYS A 413 5.85 21.17 -7.76
N TYR A 414 4.73 21.90 -7.69
CA TYR A 414 3.43 21.47 -8.24
C TYR A 414 3.46 21.27 -9.77
N SER A 415 4.19 22.13 -10.48
CA SER A 415 4.43 21.97 -11.92
C SER A 415 5.29 20.73 -12.20
N LEU A 416 6.39 20.52 -11.46
CA LEU A 416 7.25 19.35 -11.64
C LEU A 416 6.51 18.03 -11.35
N VAL A 417 5.78 17.91 -10.23
CA VAL A 417 5.11 16.65 -9.87
C VAL A 417 3.96 16.29 -10.81
N SER A 418 3.37 17.26 -11.50
CA SER A 418 2.30 17.03 -12.47
C SER A 418 2.82 16.72 -13.88
N GLU A 419 4.02 17.18 -14.22
CA GLU A 419 4.62 17.03 -15.55
C GLU A 419 5.56 15.80 -15.68
N MET A 420 6.17 15.34 -14.59
CA MET A 420 7.13 14.22 -14.59
C MET A 420 6.54 12.80 -14.72
N PRO A 421 5.34 12.47 -14.19
CA PRO A 421 4.76 11.15 -14.37
C PRO A 421 4.35 10.85 -15.82
N SER A 422 4.38 9.57 -16.22
CA SER A 422 3.71 9.09 -17.44
C SER A 422 2.20 9.32 -17.35
N THR A 423 1.50 9.47 -18.48
CA THR A 423 0.06 9.81 -18.42
C THR A 423 -0.77 8.66 -17.85
N ARG A 424 -0.38 7.39 -18.05
CA ARG A 424 -1.06 6.22 -17.46
C ARG A 424 -0.94 6.10 -15.95
N LEU A 425 0.24 6.33 -15.38
CA LEU A 425 0.48 6.18 -13.93
C LEU A 425 0.41 7.49 -13.15
N LYS A 426 0.08 8.60 -13.82
CA LYS A 426 0.07 9.96 -13.27
C LYS A 426 -0.52 10.07 -11.88
N THR A 427 -1.80 9.71 -11.73
CA THR A 427 -2.51 9.83 -10.44
C THR A 427 -1.80 9.06 -9.33
N LYS A 428 -1.32 7.84 -9.61
CA LYS A 428 -0.66 6.99 -8.60
C LYS A 428 0.71 7.53 -8.22
N SER A 429 1.49 8.01 -9.19
CA SER A 429 2.80 8.64 -8.94
C SER A 429 2.67 9.92 -8.11
N ILE A 430 1.68 10.76 -8.42
CA ILE A 430 1.36 11.97 -7.65
C ILE A 430 0.92 11.61 -6.22
N VAL A 431 0.09 10.57 -6.07
CA VAL A 431 -0.34 10.04 -4.76
C VAL A 431 0.85 9.55 -3.93
N LEU A 432 1.72 8.72 -4.50
CA LEU A 432 2.92 8.21 -3.80
C LEU A 432 3.83 9.35 -3.35
N ALA A 433 4.01 10.36 -4.20
CA ALA A 433 4.84 11.52 -3.87
C ALA A 433 4.27 12.35 -2.73
N ARG A 434 2.95 12.55 -2.69
CA ARG A 434 2.32 13.26 -1.59
C ARG A 434 2.30 12.45 -0.29
N CYS A 435 2.18 11.12 -0.37
CA CYS A 435 2.38 10.26 0.79
C CYS A 435 3.79 10.44 1.38
N ALA A 436 4.84 10.51 0.54
CA ALA A 436 6.20 10.76 1.00
C ALA A 436 6.33 12.13 1.70
N TYR A 437 5.74 13.18 1.11
CA TYR A 437 5.67 14.51 1.74
C TYR A 437 5.01 14.47 3.13
N ASN A 438 3.86 13.79 3.28
CA ASN A 438 3.14 13.69 4.56
C ASN A 438 3.91 12.86 5.60
N ILE A 439 4.63 11.82 5.19
CA ILE A 439 5.49 11.05 6.10
C ILE A 439 6.60 11.94 6.68
N PHE A 440 7.28 12.72 5.84
CA PHE A 440 8.25 13.71 6.34
C PHE A 440 7.57 14.80 7.16
N GLY A 441 6.33 15.20 6.81
CA GLY A 441 5.51 16.11 7.61
C GLY A 441 5.28 15.62 9.04
N ILE A 442 4.96 14.33 9.23
CA ILE A 442 4.80 13.71 10.56
C ILE A 442 6.11 13.78 11.36
N VAL A 443 7.24 13.44 10.72
CA VAL A 443 8.57 13.55 11.37
C VAL A 443 8.85 14.99 11.80
N ASN A 444 8.61 15.94 10.90
CA ASN A 444 8.82 17.37 11.13
C ASN A 444 7.90 17.92 12.23
N GLY A 445 6.66 17.45 12.29
CA GLY A 445 5.67 17.78 13.32
C GLY A 445 6.04 17.27 14.71
N VAL A 446 6.97 16.31 14.81
CA VAL A 446 7.55 15.87 16.10
C VAL A 446 8.80 16.70 16.43
N ILE A 447 9.76 16.82 15.52
CA ILE A 447 11.06 17.43 15.84
C ILE A 447 10.99 18.96 15.99
N THR A 448 10.13 19.65 15.25
CA THR A 448 10.11 21.13 15.23
C THR A 448 9.58 21.71 16.55
N PRO A 449 8.45 21.22 17.11
CA PRO A 449 8.02 21.69 18.42
C PRO A 449 9.10 21.52 19.50
N TYR A 450 9.86 20.41 19.47
CA TYR A 450 10.98 20.20 20.39
C TYR A 450 12.12 21.22 20.18
N MET A 451 12.46 21.53 18.93
CA MET A 451 13.46 22.57 18.59
C MET A 451 13.05 23.95 19.09
N LEU A 452 11.77 24.29 19.07
CA LEU A 452 11.29 25.63 19.38
C LEU A 452 10.89 25.82 20.84
N ASN A 453 10.44 24.77 21.53
CA ASN A 453 9.90 24.89 22.87
C ASN A 453 10.98 25.20 23.93
N PRO A 454 10.79 26.27 24.75
CA PRO A 454 11.69 26.63 25.85
C PRO A 454 11.93 25.55 26.89
N THR A 455 10.97 24.64 27.08
CA THR A 455 11.05 23.54 28.06
C THR A 455 11.62 22.25 27.47
N ALA A 456 11.99 22.25 26.18
CA ALA A 456 12.59 21.10 25.47
C ALA A 456 13.99 21.46 24.94
N TRP A 457 14.27 21.33 23.63
CA TRP A 457 15.60 21.59 23.08
C TRP A 457 15.92 23.08 23.00
N ASN A 458 14.92 23.95 22.90
CA ASN A 458 15.06 25.40 22.96
C ASN A 458 16.14 25.95 21.99
N TRP A 459 16.26 25.36 20.80
CA TRP A 459 17.20 25.81 19.77
C TRP A 459 16.79 27.15 19.17
N LYS A 460 15.50 27.48 19.15
CA LYS A 460 14.97 28.75 18.59
C LYS A 460 15.60 29.01 17.21
N GLY A 461 16.21 30.18 16.99
CA GLY A 461 16.88 30.52 15.72
C GLY A 461 18.03 29.59 15.31
N LYS A 462 18.70 28.90 16.25
CA LYS A 462 19.81 27.97 15.92
C LYS A 462 19.37 26.76 15.11
N SER A 463 18.07 26.43 15.14
CA SER A 463 17.51 25.39 14.28
C SER A 463 17.70 25.70 12.78
N GLY A 464 17.98 26.95 12.39
CA GLY A 464 18.35 27.34 11.03
C GLY A 464 19.52 26.53 10.45
N PHE A 465 20.51 26.14 11.28
CA PHE A 465 21.65 25.32 10.82
C PHE A 465 21.24 23.90 10.40
N PHE A 466 20.31 23.28 11.14
CA PHE A 466 19.81 21.95 10.83
C PHE A 466 19.10 21.94 9.47
N TRP A 467 18.18 22.90 9.28
CA TRP A 467 17.43 23.02 8.04
C TRP A 467 18.29 23.47 6.86
N ALA A 468 19.30 24.31 7.11
CA ALA A 468 20.28 24.68 6.09
C ALA A 468 21.05 23.45 5.58
N GLY A 469 21.49 22.56 6.48
CA GLY A 469 22.18 21.32 6.11
C GLY A 469 21.31 20.41 5.24
N LEU A 470 20.06 20.19 5.62
CA LEU A 470 19.11 19.40 4.82
C LEU A 470 18.82 20.05 3.46
N CYS A 471 18.55 21.37 3.45
CA CYS A 471 18.28 22.12 2.23
C CYS A 471 19.46 22.07 1.25
N PHE A 472 20.70 22.11 1.74
CA PHE A 472 21.91 21.94 0.93
C PHE A 472 21.93 20.59 0.21
N PHE A 473 21.68 19.48 0.94
CA PHE A 473 21.63 18.15 0.32
C PHE A 473 20.48 18.01 -0.68
N CYS A 474 19.32 18.62 -0.41
CA CYS A 474 18.22 18.70 -1.38
C CYS A 474 18.60 19.45 -2.66
N SER A 475 19.39 20.53 -2.55
CA SER A 475 19.90 21.28 -3.71
C SER A 475 20.87 20.43 -4.54
N VAL A 476 21.79 19.70 -3.88
CA VAL A 476 22.73 18.77 -4.54
C VAL A 476 21.99 17.66 -5.27
N TRP A 477 20.99 17.02 -4.65
CA TRP A 477 20.18 16.00 -5.31
C TRP A 477 19.44 16.57 -6.53
N SER A 478 18.81 17.74 -6.38
CA SER A 478 18.07 18.41 -7.46
C SER A 478 18.99 18.72 -8.65
N TYR A 479 20.25 19.09 -8.40
CA TYR A 479 21.22 19.33 -9.46
C TYR A 479 21.48 18.08 -10.33
N PHE A 480 21.62 16.90 -9.73
CA PHE A 480 21.96 15.67 -10.45
C PHE A 480 20.76 14.91 -11.02
N ARG A 481 19.62 14.91 -10.32
CA ARG A 481 18.50 14.00 -10.61
C ARG A 481 17.28 14.69 -11.25
N LEU A 482 17.04 15.98 -10.98
CA LEU A 482 15.87 16.69 -11.49
C LEU A 482 16.05 17.12 -12.95
N PRO A 483 15.19 16.66 -13.89
CA PRO A 483 15.24 17.07 -15.29
C PRO A 483 14.43 18.35 -15.56
N GLU A 484 14.57 18.93 -16.76
CA GLU A 484 13.84 20.13 -17.19
C GLU A 484 12.68 19.78 -18.13
N PRO A 485 11.40 19.99 -17.73
CA PRO A 485 10.24 19.74 -18.59
C PRO A 485 9.85 20.88 -19.53
N LYS A 486 10.39 22.09 -19.36
CA LYS A 486 9.93 23.28 -20.11
C LYS A 486 9.91 23.03 -21.63
N GLY A 487 8.72 23.19 -22.22
CA GLY A 487 8.48 23.12 -23.66
C GLY A 487 8.34 21.69 -24.22
N ARG A 488 8.14 20.67 -23.36
CA ARG A 488 7.97 19.27 -23.76
C ARG A 488 6.53 18.80 -23.59
N THR A 489 6.03 18.03 -24.56
CA THR A 489 4.75 17.30 -24.42
C THR A 489 4.93 16.03 -23.60
N TYR A 490 3.83 15.39 -23.18
CA TYR A 490 3.91 14.12 -22.44
C TYR A 490 4.62 13.04 -23.26
N GLY A 491 4.23 12.86 -24.52
CA GLY A 491 4.89 11.88 -25.41
C GLY A 491 6.40 12.11 -25.60
N GLU A 492 6.87 13.37 -25.62
CA GLU A 492 8.32 13.64 -25.67
C GLU A 492 9.04 13.29 -24.38
N LEU A 493 8.41 13.55 -23.22
CA LEU A 493 8.97 13.13 -21.94
C LEU A 493 9.03 11.59 -21.87
N ASP A 494 8.01 10.91 -22.38
CA ASP A 494 7.93 9.44 -22.51
C ASP A 494 9.11 8.86 -23.27
N ASP A 495 9.41 9.40 -24.45
CA ASP A 495 10.61 9.02 -25.22
C ASP A 495 11.91 9.25 -24.42
N LEU A 496 12.07 10.43 -23.81
CA LEU A 496 13.31 10.79 -23.10
C LEU A 496 13.60 9.90 -21.89
N PHE A 497 12.56 9.53 -21.15
CA PHE A 497 12.68 8.61 -20.02
C PHE A 497 12.89 7.16 -20.48
N ALA A 498 12.22 6.72 -21.56
CA ALA A 498 12.42 5.40 -22.14
C ALA A 498 13.86 5.19 -22.65
N ARG A 499 14.46 6.22 -23.27
CA ARG A 499 15.87 6.25 -23.70
C ARG A 499 16.89 6.35 -22.57
N GLY A 500 16.46 6.52 -21.32
CA GLY A 500 17.37 6.61 -20.17
C GLY A 500 18.28 7.84 -20.16
N ILE A 501 17.90 8.95 -20.82
CA ILE A 501 18.75 10.14 -20.92
C ILE A 501 19.05 10.73 -19.53
N SER A 502 20.27 11.20 -19.30
CA SER A 502 20.63 11.86 -18.02
C SER A 502 19.83 13.14 -17.82
N ALA A 503 19.35 13.41 -16.60
CA ALA A 503 18.50 14.56 -16.26
C ALA A 503 19.08 15.91 -16.72
N ARG A 504 20.42 16.05 -16.67
CA ARG A 504 21.14 17.26 -17.10
C ARG A 504 21.11 17.49 -18.61
N LYS A 505 20.86 16.46 -19.41
CA LYS A 505 20.87 16.50 -20.89
C LYS A 505 19.46 16.68 -21.49
N PHE A 506 18.39 16.69 -20.68
CA PHE A 506 17.00 16.80 -21.16
C PHE A 506 16.75 18.05 -22.01
N LYS A 507 17.33 19.19 -21.64
CA LYS A 507 17.16 20.45 -22.38
C LYS A 507 17.69 20.36 -23.81
N GLY A 508 18.81 19.66 -24.04
CA GLY A 508 19.50 19.59 -25.33
C GLY A 508 19.19 18.34 -26.17
N ALA A 509 18.35 17.42 -25.68
CA ALA A 509 18.02 16.20 -26.41
C ALA A 509 17.00 16.48 -27.52
N VAL A 510 17.32 16.08 -28.75
CA VAL A 510 16.37 16.09 -29.88
C VAL A 510 15.43 14.90 -29.72
N VAL A 511 14.13 15.15 -29.93
CA VAL A 511 13.06 14.15 -29.89
C VAL A 511 12.27 14.30 -31.18
N THR A 512 12.22 13.23 -31.98
CA THR A 512 11.44 13.14 -33.20
C THR A 512 10.39 12.07 -32.96
N LEU A 513 9.12 12.45 -32.78
CA LEU A 513 8.03 11.50 -32.56
C LEU A 513 7.52 10.98 -33.92
N TRP A 514 7.27 9.67 -34.01
CA TRP A 514 6.60 8.97 -35.13
C TRP A 514 7.32 8.97 -36.50
N GLN A 515 8.42 8.23 -36.64
CA GLN A 515 8.93 7.81 -37.96
C GLN A 515 8.30 6.49 -38.39
N SER A 516 7.83 6.44 -39.64
CA SER A 516 7.36 5.23 -40.32
C SER A 516 8.56 4.47 -40.92
N ASP A 517 9.32 3.76 -40.09
CA ASP A 517 10.35 2.84 -40.61
C ASP A 517 10.19 1.46 -39.97
N VAL A 518 9.68 0.55 -40.79
CA VAL A 518 9.76 -0.91 -40.60
C VAL A 518 11.19 -1.31 -40.94
N GLU A 519 11.99 -1.80 -39.98
CA GLU A 519 12.91 -2.94 -40.16
C GLU A 519 13.75 -3.29 -38.90
N GLU A 520 13.62 -4.57 -38.54
CA GLU A 520 14.65 -5.59 -38.24
C GLU A 520 15.91 -5.33 -37.37
N LYS A 521 16.07 -6.28 -36.42
CA LYS A 521 17.30 -6.85 -35.79
C LYS A 521 17.75 -6.34 -34.41
N GLY A 522 17.89 -7.32 -33.51
CA GLY A 522 19.18 -7.51 -32.83
C GLY A 522 19.16 -7.45 -31.31
N VAL A 523 19.31 -8.63 -30.69
CA VAL A 523 19.60 -8.85 -29.26
C VAL A 523 20.90 -8.14 -28.83
N VAL A 524 20.92 -7.51 -27.65
CA VAL A 524 22.16 -7.05 -27.00
C VAL A 524 22.27 -7.61 -25.57
N HIS A 525 23.26 -8.48 -25.37
CA HIS A 525 23.80 -8.89 -24.07
C HIS A 525 24.80 -7.85 -23.55
N ILE A 526 24.78 -7.53 -22.25
CA ILE A 526 25.94 -6.94 -21.55
C ILE A 526 26.16 -7.60 -20.20
N ASP A 527 27.41 -8.03 -20.05
CA ASP A 527 28.04 -8.82 -19.00
C ASP A 527 28.28 -8.05 -17.69
N ARG A 528 28.34 -8.81 -16.58
CA ARG A 528 28.83 -8.37 -15.25
C ARG A 528 30.28 -8.79 -15.08
N LYS A 529 31.17 -7.89 -14.64
CA LYS A 529 32.38 -8.24 -13.87
C LYS A 529 33.07 -7.02 -13.25
N GLY A 530 33.60 -7.18 -12.03
CA GLY A 530 34.58 -6.25 -11.46
C GLY A 530 34.71 -6.23 -9.93
N SER A 531 35.32 -7.25 -9.34
CA SER A 531 35.83 -7.28 -7.95
C SER A 531 37.27 -6.74 -7.86
N ARG A 532 37.68 -6.14 -6.73
CA ARG A 532 39.03 -6.38 -6.13
C ARG A 532 39.18 -5.82 -4.71
N ALA A 533 40.12 -6.44 -4.00
CA ALA A 533 40.27 -6.56 -2.54
C ALA A 533 41.42 -5.70 -1.94
N LYS A 534 41.51 -5.75 -0.60
CA LYS A 534 42.52 -5.16 0.32
C LYS A 534 43.97 -5.63 0.10
N PRO A 535 44.96 -4.96 0.74
CA PRO A 535 46.07 -5.67 1.39
C PRO A 535 46.41 -5.18 2.83
N GLU A 536 47.17 -6.03 3.54
CA GLU A 536 47.60 -5.96 4.96
C GLU A 536 49.14 -5.75 5.12
N LEU A 537 49.63 -5.70 6.38
CA LEU A 537 50.78 -4.95 6.97
C LEU A 537 52.16 -5.65 7.20
N SER A 538 53.15 -4.81 7.60
CA SER A 538 54.26 -4.97 8.61
C SER A 538 55.71 -5.19 8.10
N PRO A 539 56.84 -5.10 8.91
CA PRO A 539 57.00 -4.88 10.38
C PRO A 539 58.25 -4.06 10.94
N ARG A 540 58.16 -3.65 12.24
CA ARG A 540 59.21 -3.40 13.31
C ARG A 540 60.10 -2.13 13.26
N GLN A 541 60.50 -1.44 14.36
CA GLN A 541 60.39 -1.58 15.83
C GLN A 541 60.96 -0.30 16.53
N TYR A 542 60.31 0.20 17.60
CA TYR A 542 60.83 0.25 18.99
C TYR A 542 59.66 0.63 19.91
N LEU A 543 59.41 -0.24 20.89
CA LEU A 543 58.27 -0.26 21.80
C LEU A 543 58.71 0.16 23.21
N PHE A 544 57.94 1.01 23.88
CA PHE A 544 57.49 0.66 25.23
C PHE A 544 56.21 -0.16 25.06
N SER A 545 56.31 -1.45 25.40
CA SER A 545 55.22 -2.41 25.33
C SER A 545 54.05 -1.93 26.17
N THR A 546 52.89 -1.82 25.53
CA THR A 546 51.59 -1.55 26.11
C THR A 546 51.32 -2.47 27.30
N TYR A 547 50.92 -1.86 28.42
CA TYR A 547 50.33 -2.50 29.59
C TYR A 547 49.27 -3.56 29.22
N THR A 548 48.57 -3.35 28.10
CA THR A 548 47.57 -4.24 27.48
C THR A 548 48.14 -5.61 27.04
N ASP A 549 49.40 -5.70 26.64
CA ASP A 549 50.02 -6.98 26.23
C ASP A 549 50.47 -7.80 27.44
N ARG A 550 50.89 -7.13 28.53
CA ARG A 550 51.17 -7.79 29.82
C ARG A 550 49.88 -8.26 30.50
N TYR A 551 48.80 -7.50 30.34
CA TYR A 551 47.45 -7.87 30.75
C TYR A 551 46.97 -9.15 30.05
N SER A 552 47.17 -9.22 28.73
CA SER A 552 46.81 -10.39 27.91
C SER A 552 47.61 -11.66 28.26
N ALA A 553 48.79 -11.50 28.88
CA ALA A 553 49.66 -12.59 29.33
C ALA A 553 49.46 -13.00 30.81
N GLY A 554 48.52 -12.38 31.54
CA GLY A 554 48.12 -12.80 32.89
C GLY A 554 49.07 -12.42 34.04
N ASN A 555 50.12 -11.63 33.78
CA ASN A 555 51.08 -11.22 34.81
C ASN A 555 50.76 -9.82 35.35
N TYR A 556 50.06 -9.75 36.49
CA TYR A 556 49.78 -8.49 37.18
C TYR A 556 50.93 -8.08 38.11
N SER A 557 51.33 -6.81 38.03
CA SER A 557 52.11 -6.17 39.10
C SER A 557 51.16 -5.82 40.25
N LYS A 558 51.47 -6.27 41.47
CA LYS A 558 50.72 -5.95 42.71
C LYS A 558 51.09 -4.58 43.30
N LEU A 559 51.80 -3.74 42.55
CA LEU A 559 52.28 -2.45 43.04
C LEU A 559 51.20 -1.34 42.89
N PRO A 560 51.22 -0.31 43.75
CA PRO A 560 50.27 0.81 43.68
C PRO A 560 50.40 1.60 42.37
N ALA A 561 49.29 1.90 41.70
CA ALA A 561 49.25 2.72 40.48
C ALA A 561 49.06 4.21 40.82
N ILE A 562 49.50 5.14 39.96
CA ILE A 562 49.33 6.60 40.13
C ILE A 562 48.41 7.15 39.05
N VAL A 563 47.38 7.91 39.44
CA VAL A 563 46.47 8.63 38.55
C VAL A 563 46.64 10.13 38.74
N GLY A 564 46.96 10.82 37.64
CA GLY A 564 47.06 12.29 37.59
C GLY A 564 45.82 12.91 36.94
N SER A 565 45.11 13.82 37.60
CA SER A 565 43.99 14.59 37.04
C SER A 565 44.38 16.05 36.74
N ASN A 566 43.66 16.72 35.86
CA ASN A 566 43.83 18.15 35.59
C ASN A 566 42.66 18.97 36.20
N SER A 567 42.70 20.29 36.03
CA SER A 567 41.72 21.19 36.64
C SER A 567 40.26 21.04 36.20
N ASN A 568 40.00 20.32 35.10
CA ASN A 568 38.66 20.17 34.56
C ASN A 568 38.02 18.81 34.90
N GLU A 569 38.71 17.94 35.64
CA GLU A 569 38.37 16.51 35.68
C GLU A 569 38.07 15.94 37.08
N GLN A 570 38.04 16.76 38.12
CA GLN A 570 37.96 16.31 39.53
C GLN A 570 36.69 15.54 39.94
N SER A 571 35.64 15.48 39.12
CA SER A 571 34.29 15.07 39.56
C SER A 571 34.03 13.57 39.71
N SER A 572 35.02 12.70 39.46
CA SER A 572 34.79 11.26 39.26
C SER A 572 35.56 10.29 40.17
N LEU A 573 36.28 10.78 41.19
CA LEU A 573 37.02 9.97 42.15
C LEU A 573 36.55 10.25 43.60
N ILE A 574 36.63 9.25 44.48
CA ILE A 574 36.28 9.36 45.91
C ILE A 574 37.48 8.93 46.75
N ASN A 575 37.62 9.43 47.98
CA ASN A 575 38.73 9.03 48.86
C ASN A 575 38.55 7.58 49.33
N TRP A 576 39.63 6.80 49.35
CA TRP A 576 39.64 5.44 49.88
C TRP A 576 39.59 5.50 51.42
N PRO A 577 38.54 4.96 52.06
CA PRO A 577 38.35 5.11 53.50
C PRO A 577 39.14 4.08 54.33
N GLY A 578 39.93 3.20 53.69
CA GLY A 578 40.67 2.13 54.36
C GLY A 578 42.00 2.60 55.01
N PRO A 579 42.67 1.74 55.80
CA PRO A 579 43.79 2.10 56.67
C PRO A 579 45.10 2.47 55.95
N ALA A 580 45.10 2.51 54.61
CA ALA A 580 46.30 2.67 53.79
C ALA A 580 46.63 4.12 53.37
N GLY A 581 45.89 5.11 53.87
CA GLY A 581 46.25 6.54 53.81
C GLY A 581 45.47 7.38 52.79
N PRO A 582 45.51 8.71 52.94
CA PRO A 582 44.52 9.65 52.39
C PRO A 582 44.61 9.92 50.88
N ASN A 583 45.72 9.59 50.23
CA ASN A 583 45.91 9.85 48.79
C ASN A 583 45.57 8.65 47.92
N MET A 584 44.83 7.67 48.44
CA MET A 584 44.32 6.54 47.68
C MET A 584 42.86 6.75 47.31
N THR A 585 42.45 6.36 46.11
CA THR A 585 41.05 6.49 45.63
C THR A 585 40.58 5.24 44.90
N PRO A 586 39.35 4.73 45.09
CA PRO A 586 38.75 3.74 44.21
C PRO A 586 38.11 4.39 42.97
N VAL A 587 38.17 3.69 41.83
CA VAL A 587 37.56 4.13 40.56
C VAL A 587 36.04 3.97 40.63
N ARG A 588 35.26 4.94 40.12
CA ARG A 588 33.78 4.92 40.09
C ARG A 588 33.26 4.33 38.77
N GLU A 589 32.10 3.67 38.81
CA GLU A 589 31.43 3.12 37.62
C GLU A 589 31.15 4.19 36.53
N GLN A 590 30.93 5.44 36.95
CA GLN A 590 30.74 6.59 36.04
C GLN A 590 31.95 6.89 35.17
N THR A 591 33.17 6.60 35.63
CA THR A 591 34.41 6.77 34.85
C THR A 591 34.49 5.74 33.70
N VAL A 592 33.73 4.63 33.78
CA VAL A 592 33.73 3.53 32.81
C VAL A 592 32.68 3.71 31.70
N LEU A 593 31.69 4.58 31.89
CA LEU A 593 30.53 4.71 31.00
C LEU A 593 30.77 5.54 29.71
N GLY A 594 31.94 6.18 29.57
CA GLY A 594 32.33 6.97 28.38
C GLY A 594 33.07 6.14 27.32
N LYS A 595 32.37 5.70 26.26
CA LYS A 595 32.91 4.80 25.22
C LYS A 595 33.67 5.48 24.06
N LEU A 596 34.61 6.38 24.34
CA LEU A 596 35.35 7.06 23.26
C LEU A 596 36.88 7.19 23.44
N CYS A 597 37.52 6.57 24.45
CA CYS A 597 38.98 6.72 24.67
C CYS A 597 39.69 5.39 25.08
N PRO A 598 40.95 5.15 24.66
CA PRO A 598 41.77 4.00 25.13
C PRO A 598 41.94 3.91 26.66
N VAL A 599 41.82 5.04 27.35
CA VAL A 599 41.90 5.16 28.83
C VAL A 599 40.72 4.47 29.52
N THR A 600 39.54 4.46 28.90
CA THR A 600 38.34 3.79 29.46
C THR A 600 38.58 2.30 29.68
N HIS A 601 39.39 1.66 28.83
CA HIS A 601 39.75 0.25 28.98
C HIS A 601 40.64 0.02 30.21
N ASN A 602 41.67 0.84 30.43
CA ASN A 602 42.55 0.72 31.60
C ASN A 602 41.83 1.06 32.92
N ALA A 603 40.93 2.05 32.90
CA ALA A 603 40.07 2.38 34.04
C ALA A 603 39.09 1.23 34.37
N GLU A 604 38.51 0.59 33.36
CA GLU A 604 37.66 -0.60 33.51
C GLU A 604 38.44 -1.80 34.08
N LEU A 605 39.68 -2.03 33.62
CA LEU A 605 40.55 -3.08 34.14
C LEU A 605 40.93 -2.87 35.61
N ARG A 606 41.21 -1.62 36.02
CA ARG A 606 41.50 -1.27 37.42
C ARG A 606 40.27 -1.39 38.31
N TYR A 607 39.11 -0.90 37.85
CA TYR A 607 37.83 -1.06 38.54
C TYR A 607 37.52 -2.55 38.81
N LYS A 608 37.72 -3.40 37.81
CA LYS A 608 37.53 -4.86 37.95
C LYS A 608 38.55 -5.56 38.85
N SER A 609 39.73 -4.96 39.07
CA SER A 609 40.80 -5.54 39.91
C SER A 609 40.81 -5.07 41.37
N SER A 610 40.01 -4.06 41.72
CA SER A 610 39.94 -3.46 43.07
C SER A 610 41.28 -2.99 43.66
N SER A 611 42.28 -2.68 42.82
CA SER A 611 43.60 -2.22 43.28
C SER A 611 43.56 -0.76 43.77
N THR A 612 44.22 -0.44 44.90
CA THR A 612 44.34 0.93 45.40
C THR A 612 45.29 1.76 44.52
N THR A 613 44.87 2.99 44.24
CA THR A 613 45.55 3.88 43.27
C THR A 613 45.79 5.24 43.92
N PHE A 614 47.01 5.75 43.83
CA PHE A 614 47.42 7.04 44.37
C PHE A 614 47.00 8.19 43.45
N TYR A 615 46.53 9.31 44.03
CA TYR A 615 45.95 10.43 43.30
C TYR A 615 46.79 11.71 43.37
N PHE A 616 46.95 12.36 42.23
CA PHE A 616 47.82 13.51 42.02
C PHE A 616 47.16 14.50 41.04
N TYR A 617 47.48 15.79 41.11
CA TYR A 617 46.83 16.81 40.30
C TYR A 617 47.83 17.67 39.54
N ASN A 618 47.74 17.68 38.21
CA ASN A 618 48.63 18.41 37.32
C ASN A 618 47.92 19.65 36.73
N THR A 619 48.56 20.81 36.83
CA THR A 619 48.05 22.09 36.31
C THR A 619 48.56 22.44 34.92
N ALA A 620 49.39 21.57 34.31
CA ALA A 620 49.96 21.76 32.99
C ALA A 620 48.97 21.54 31.85
N ASN A 621 49.07 22.37 30.80
CA ASN A 621 48.29 22.23 29.56
C ASN A 621 49.19 21.78 28.40
N PHE A 622 49.11 20.51 27.99
CA PHE A 622 49.87 19.95 26.87
C PHE A 622 48.96 19.79 25.65
N THR A 623 49.22 20.57 24.59
CA THR A 623 48.31 20.72 23.45
C THR A 623 48.50 19.67 22.35
N LYS A 624 49.64 18.97 22.31
CA LYS A 624 49.97 17.95 21.28
C LYS A 624 49.57 16.51 21.61
N ILE A 625 48.98 16.28 22.78
CA ILE A 625 48.54 14.95 23.22
C ILE A 625 47.01 14.76 23.15
N SER A 626 46.30 15.77 22.64
CA SER A 626 44.85 15.71 22.43
C SER A 626 44.48 15.51 20.97
N PRO A 627 43.43 14.72 20.67
CA PRO A 627 42.85 14.63 19.32
C PRO A 627 42.30 15.97 18.81
N GLN A 628 42.10 16.98 19.65
CA GLN A 628 41.67 18.32 19.25
C GLN A 628 42.50 19.43 19.92
N PRO A 629 42.95 20.47 19.19
CA PRO A 629 43.88 21.50 19.70
C PRO A 629 43.40 22.28 20.94
N TRP A 630 42.10 22.32 21.21
CA TRP A 630 41.49 23.11 22.28
C TRP A 630 41.23 22.32 23.58
N GLU A 631 41.40 20.99 23.57
CA GLU A 631 41.04 20.17 24.73
C GLU A 631 42.16 20.04 25.78
N GLY A 632 43.39 20.46 25.48
CA GLY A 632 44.53 20.27 26.40
C GLY A 632 44.79 18.80 26.74
N ALA A 633 45.59 18.51 27.77
CA ALA A 633 45.89 17.12 28.15
C ALA A 633 44.62 16.39 28.64
N TYR A 634 44.08 15.47 27.85
CA TYR A 634 42.76 14.83 28.06
C TYR A 634 42.80 13.61 29.01
N HIS A 635 41.82 13.50 29.90
CA HIS A 635 41.44 12.40 30.80
C HIS A 635 42.53 11.46 31.33
N THR A 636 42.91 11.70 32.59
CA THR A 636 43.96 11.00 33.35
C THR A 636 45.33 10.99 32.66
N SER A 637 46.17 11.94 33.08
CA SER A 637 47.45 12.29 32.46
C SER A 637 48.58 11.25 32.62
N GLU A 638 48.33 10.08 33.22
CA GLU A 638 49.36 9.08 33.55
C GLU A 638 50.15 8.56 32.35
N LEU A 639 49.48 8.29 31.22
CA LEU A 639 50.09 7.62 30.06
C LEU A 639 50.98 8.57 29.23
N PRO A 640 50.53 9.79 28.89
CA PRO A 640 51.39 10.76 28.22
C PRO A 640 52.56 11.26 29.10
N LEU A 641 52.35 11.43 30.41
CA LEU A 641 53.38 11.91 31.35
C LEU A 641 54.46 10.86 31.64
N LEU A 642 54.12 9.57 31.66
CA LEU A 642 55.07 8.48 31.94
C LEU A 642 55.62 7.79 30.70
N PHE A 643 55.05 7.93 29.50
CA PHE A 643 55.49 7.16 28.33
C PHE A 643 55.53 7.93 26.98
N GLY A 644 55.15 9.21 26.94
CA GLY A 644 55.17 10.03 25.72
C GLY A 644 53.95 9.85 24.79
N THR A 645 53.97 10.51 23.61
CA THR A 645 52.85 10.55 22.64
C THR A 645 52.66 9.23 21.86
N TYR A 646 51.40 8.87 21.55
CA TYR A 646 51.05 7.66 20.77
C TYR A 646 50.98 7.92 19.26
N ALA A 647 51.42 6.94 18.46
CA ALA A 647 51.50 7.06 17.00
C ALA A 647 50.15 7.23 16.27
N THR A 648 49.04 6.81 16.88
CA THR A 648 47.72 6.79 16.22
C THR A 648 47.01 8.14 16.12
N TYR A 649 47.46 9.18 16.83
CA TYR A 649 46.79 10.50 16.87
C TYR A 649 47.73 11.71 16.71
N GLY A 650 48.84 11.54 16.01
CA GLY A 650 49.56 12.64 15.35
C GLY A 650 50.75 13.26 16.12
N GLY A 651 51.98 12.90 15.71
CA GLY A 651 53.19 13.70 15.91
C GLY A 651 54.26 13.13 16.86
N ALA A 652 55.53 13.33 16.51
CA ALA A 652 56.67 13.05 17.39
C ALA A 652 56.69 14.04 18.57
N SER A 653 56.97 13.53 19.78
CA SER A 653 57.11 14.37 20.98
C SER A 653 58.22 15.41 20.79
N THR A 654 58.01 16.63 21.28
CA THR A 654 59.04 17.67 21.29
C THR A 654 60.14 17.35 22.32
N ALA A 655 61.33 17.93 22.17
CA ALA A 655 62.43 17.74 23.11
C ALA A 655 62.04 18.15 24.55
N PHE A 656 61.24 19.20 24.70
CA PHE A 656 60.70 19.64 25.99
C PHE A 656 59.74 18.59 26.59
N GLU A 657 58.80 18.07 25.80
CA GLU A 657 57.88 17.01 26.25
C GLU A 657 58.63 15.72 26.63
N THR A 658 59.72 15.41 25.93
CA THR A 658 60.57 14.24 26.22
C THR A 658 61.34 14.40 27.53
N VAL A 659 61.92 15.58 27.79
CA VAL A 659 62.61 15.89 29.05
C VAL A 659 61.65 15.92 30.23
N VAL A 660 60.47 16.50 30.06
CA VAL A 660 59.42 16.53 31.09
C VAL A 660 58.94 15.11 31.40
N ALA A 661 58.67 14.29 30.38
CA ALA A 661 58.25 12.90 30.58
C ALA A 661 59.33 12.05 31.27
N SER A 662 60.61 12.20 30.89
CA SER A 662 61.73 11.51 31.54
C SER A 662 61.86 11.91 33.02
N HIS A 663 61.73 13.20 33.34
CA HIS A 663 61.79 13.68 34.72
C HIS A 663 60.64 13.13 35.57
N TRP A 664 59.43 13.06 35.01
CA TRP A 664 58.26 12.47 35.66
C TRP A 664 58.40 10.96 35.91
N GLN A 665 59.04 10.22 35.01
CA GLN A 665 59.36 8.80 35.22
C GLN A 665 60.35 8.60 36.37
N ASP A 666 61.38 9.43 36.48
CA ASP A 666 62.38 9.33 37.56
C ASP A 666 61.78 9.63 38.94
N LEU A 667 60.90 10.63 39.01
CA LEU A 667 60.17 10.98 40.24
C LEU A 667 59.17 9.90 40.65
N TYR A 668 58.49 9.29 39.67
CA TYR A 668 57.60 8.15 39.88
C TYR A 668 58.36 6.94 40.47
N LEU A 669 59.55 6.64 39.93
CA LEU A 669 60.42 5.59 40.46
C LEU A 669 60.94 5.90 41.88
N ALA A 670 61.28 7.16 42.16
CA ALA A 670 61.71 7.59 43.49
C ALA A 670 60.58 7.49 44.54
N PHE A 671 59.35 7.88 44.18
CA PHE A 671 58.17 7.74 45.04
C PHE A 671 57.84 6.27 45.33
N ILE A 672 57.87 5.39 44.32
CA ILE A 672 57.60 3.96 44.51
C ILE A 672 58.64 3.30 45.42
N ARG A 673 59.91 3.69 45.32
CA ARG A 673 60.99 3.14 46.15
C ARG A 673 60.91 3.58 47.61
N GLY A 674 60.24 4.70 47.90
CA GLY A 674 60.02 5.20 49.25
C GLY A 674 59.11 6.42 49.25
N PRO A 675 57.81 6.29 49.54
CA PRO A 675 56.84 7.37 49.34
C PRO A 675 57.06 8.58 50.25
N VAL A 676 57.72 8.40 51.41
CA VAL A 676 58.02 9.47 52.38
C VAL A 676 59.39 10.11 52.15
N ASN A 677 60.43 9.29 51.92
CA ASN A 677 61.83 9.72 51.92
C ASN A 677 62.48 9.75 50.52
N GLY A 678 61.88 9.12 49.51
CA GLY A 678 62.42 9.01 48.16
C GLY A 678 62.31 10.28 47.32
N LEU A 679 61.25 11.07 47.54
CA LEU A 679 61.05 12.36 46.87
C LEU A 679 62.08 13.44 47.32
N PRO A 680 62.40 13.60 48.61
CA PRO A 680 63.50 14.46 49.09
C PRO A 680 64.85 14.27 48.41
N ALA A 681 65.23 13.03 48.10
CA ALA A 681 66.50 12.73 47.45
C ALA A 681 66.58 13.25 46.00
N MET A 682 65.43 13.52 45.37
CA MET A 682 65.30 14.11 44.02
C MET A 682 65.08 15.64 44.07
N GLY A 683 65.32 16.26 45.24
CA GLY A 683 65.17 17.70 45.44
C GLY A 683 63.74 18.18 45.74
N TRP A 684 62.83 17.26 46.11
CA TRP A 684 61.41 17.56 46.32
C TRP A 684 61.00 17.55 47.81
N PRO A 685 59.88 18.17 48.20
CA PRO A 685 59.41 18.10 49.58
C PRO A 685 59.09 16.66 50.03
N ALA A 686 59.35 16.33 51.30
CA ALA A 686 58.94 15.04 51.87
C ALA A 686 57.42 14.92 51.89
N TYR A 687 56.88 13.76 51.53
CA TYR A 687 55.44 13.51 51.58
C TYR A 687 54.93 13.58 53.02
N LYS A 688 53.88 14.39 53.25
CA LYS A 688 53.15 14.47 54.52
C LYS A 688 51.74 13.89 54.34
N PRO A 689 51.25 13.03 55.26
CA PRO A 689 49.95 12.38 55.15
C PRO A 689 48.83 13.24 55.76
N ASP A 690 48.72 14.50 55.34
CA ASP A 690 47.81 15.52 55.90
C ASP A 690 46.49 15.66 55.12
N GLY A 691 46.19 14.73 54.21
CA GLY A 691 44.85 14.63 53.61
C GLY A 691 44.66 15.35 52.28
N PHE A 692 45.71 15.99 51.75
CA PHE A 692 45.61 16.82 50.54
C PHE A 692 46.35 16.21 49.34
N PRO A 693 45.75 16.25 48.13
CA PRO A 693 46.44 15.83 46.91
C PRO A 693 47.62 16.74 46.62
N MET A 694 48.73 16.16 46.18
CA MET A 694 49.89 16.95 45.73
C MET A 694 49.58 17.58 44.35
N VAL A 695 49.84 18.88 44.22
CA VAL A 695 49.63 19.65 42.99
C VAL A 695 50.96 19.94 42.30
N PHE A 696 51.02 19.66 41.00
CA PHE A 696 52.22 19.79 40.18
C PHE A 696 52.06 20.81 39.06
N ALA A 697 53.14 21.52 38.78
CA ALA A 697 53.26 22.40 37.63
C ALA A 697 53.92 21.68 36.44
N ALA A 698 53.75 22.24 35.23
CA ALA A 698 54.23 21.69 33.96
C ALA A 698 55.75 21.41 33.89
N ASN A 699 56.54 22.06 34.73
CA ASN A 699 57.99 21.90 34.81
C ASN A 699 58.44 20.76 35.76
N GLY A 700 57.51 20.00 36.34
CA GLY A 700 57.86 18.97 37.33
C GLY A 700 58.37 19.58 38.64
N THR A 701 57.71 20.61 39.16
CA THR A 701 57.92 21.07 40.54
C THR A 701 56.58 21.04 41.30
N VAL A 702 56.61 20.66 42.57
CA VAL A 702 55.44 20.69 43.46
C VAL A 702 55.13 22.14 43.79
N SER A 703 53.98 22.64 43.38
CA SER A 703 53.62 24.05 43.57
C SER A 703 52.77 24.30 44.81
N GLN A 704 51.96 23.35 45.30
CA GLN A 704 51.22 23.45 46.57
C GLN A 704 50.50 22.16 46.99
N LEU A 705 50.12 22.03 48.28
CA LEU A 705 49.14 21.07 48.80
C LEU A 705 47.81 21.83 49.00
N ALA A 706 46.71 21.41 48.38
CA ALA A 706 45.45 22.17 48.40
C ALA A 706 44.23 21.31 48.86
N PRO A 707 43.36 21.82 49.76
CA PRO A 707 42.06 21.22 50.07
C PRO A 707 41.11 21.20 48.89
N MET A 708 40.37 20.08 48.71
CA MET A 708 39.14 20.11 47.91
C MET A 708 38.11 20.97 48.67
N LEU A 709 37.84 22.18 48.19
CA LEU A 709 36.96 23.14 48.85
C LEU A 709 35.51 22.62 48.95
N GLU A 710 35.05 22.47 50.20
CA GLU A 710 33.63 22.46 50.59
C GLU A 710 33.04 23.86 50.38
N PHE A 711 31.90 23.97 49.69
CA PHE A 711 31.14 25.22 49.63
C PHE A 711 29.93 25.13 50.56
N SER A 712 30.09 25.66 51.78
CA SER A 712 29.04 25.86 52.78
C SER A 712 28.27 27.17 52.55
N ASN A 713 26.98 27.13 52.86
CA ASN A 713 26.06 28.26 52.92
C ASN A 713 26.57 29.36 53.87
N GLU A 714 26.77 30.58 53.37
CA GLU A 714 26.50 31.80 54.14
C GLU A 714 26.27 33.00 53.19
N SER A 715 25.46 33.92 53.67
CA SER A 715 24.71 34.97 52.98
C SER A 715 25.50 35.83 51.99
N VAL A 716 25.06 35.82 50.72
CA VAL A 716 25.34 36.87 49.74
C VAL A 716 24.01 37.23 49.08
N GLU A 717 23.67 38.52 49.10
CA GLU A 717 22.51 39.09 48.43
C GLU A 717 22.41 38.57 46.98
N VAL A 718 21.29 37.93 46.67
CA VAL A 718 21.10 37.23 45.40
C VAL A 718 20.80 38.25 44.31
N SER A 719 21.83 38.59 43.53
CA SER A 719 21.65 39.16 42.20
C SER A 719 20.85 38.17 41.33
N GLU A 720 19.85 38.68 40.60
CA GLU A 720 19.01 37.95 39.61
C GLU A 720 19.80 37.03 38.65
N THR A 721 21.10 37.25 38.50
CA THR A 721 21.99 36.44 37.67
C THR A 721 22.24 35.03 38.19
N LEU A 722 22.23 34.77 39.52
CA LEU A 722 22.54 33.45 40.08
C LEU A 722 21.35 32.48 39.99
N THR A 723 20.13 32.98 40.24
CA THR A 723 18.87 32.25 40.05
C THR A 723 18.68 31.80 38.59
N SER A 724 19.15 32.61 37.63
CA SER A 724 19.14 32.27 36.21
C SER A 724 20.09 31.11 35.85
N LYS A 725 21.24 31.01 36.54
CA LYS A 725 22.24 29.97 36.29
C LYS A 725 21.84 28.61 36.90
N ILE A 726 21.22 28.61 38.08
CA ILE A 726 20.66 27.38 38.69
C ILE A 726 19.47 26.88 37.87
N ALA A 727 18.60 27.76 37.39
CA ALA A 727 17.53 27.41 36.45
C ALA A 727 18.07 26.89 35.11
N MET A 728 19.19 27.42 34.62
CA MET A 728 19.87 26.93 33.43
C MET A 728 20.48 25.53 33.65
N MET A 729 21.05 25.27 34.83
CA MET A 729 21.65 23.96 35.17
C MET A 729 20.57 22.87 35.35
N ASN A 730 19.44 23.20 35.99
CA ASN A 730 18.28 22.31 36.06
C ASN A 730 17.62 22.08 34.69
N ARG A 731 17.55 23.11 33.81
CA ARG A 731 17.10 22.93 32.41
C ARG A 731 18.05 22.07 31.58
N ILE A 732 19.35 22.08 31.86
CA ILE A 732 20.32 21.21 31.18
C ILE A 732 20.17 19.75 31.68
N LEU A 733 19.92 19.54 32.97
CA LEU A 733 19.58 18.24 33.55
C LEU A 733 18.26 17.70 32.99
N ASP A 734 17.20 18.50 32.91
CA ASP A 734 15.90 18.12 32.34
C ASP A 734 15.98 17.91 30.82
N ALA A 735 16.77 18.73 30.09
CA ALA A 735 17.03 18.51 28.66
C ALA A 735 17.83 17.21 28.43
N SER A 736 18.73 16.83 29.34
CA SER A 736 19.45 15.57 29.28
C SER A 736 18.53 14.38 29.59
N GLN A 737 17.62 14.50 30.56
CA GLN A 737 16.60 13.50 30.84
C GLN A 737 15.60 13.38 29.70
N GLY A 738 15.16 14.48 29.08
CA GLY A 738 14.28 14.50 27.91
C GLY A 738 14.95 13.97 26.63
N PHE A 739 16.26 14.19 26.45
CA PHE A 739 17.05 13.58 25.38
C PHE A 739 17.26 12.08 25.62
N ILE A 740 17.49 11.65 26.87
CA ILE A 740 17.55 10.24 27.26
C ILE A 740 16.17 9.60 27.08
N LEU A 741 15.08 10.24 27.49
CA LEU A 741 13.70 9.76 27.31
C LEU A 741 13.36 9.68 25.82
N GLY A 742 13.70 10.69 25.03
CA GLY A 742 13.52 10.72 23.58
C GLY A 742 14.33 9.62 22.88
N LEU A 743 15.58 9.38 23.29
CA LEU A 743 16.38 8.24 22.85
C LEU A 743 15.85 6.90 23.37
N VAL A 744 15.24 6.85 24.56
CA VAL A 744 14.56 5.68 25.11
C VAL A 744 13.28 5.41 24.33
N TYR A 745 12.51 6.41 23.92
CA TYR A 745 11.34 6.25 23.06
C TYR A 745 11.74 5.89 21.64
N LEU A 746 12.79 6.50 21.06
CA LEU A 746 13.37 6.08 19.78
C LEU A 746 13.94 4.67 19.87
N LYS A 747 14.57 4.29 20.98
CA LYS A 747 15.00 2.92 21.25
C LYS A 747 13.81 2.00 21.48
N VAL A 748 12.75 2.41 22.16
CA VAL A 748 11.56 1.58 22.40
C VAL A 748 10.77 1.42 21.11
N ILE A 749 10.68 2.44 20.26
CA ILE A 749 10.09 2.35 18.93
C ILE A 749 10.98 1.52 18.02
N ALA A 750 12.30 1.75 18.01
CA ALA A 750 13.23 0.94 17.23
C ALA A 750 13.25 -0.51 17.72
N ILE A 751 13.26 -0.76 19.03
CA ILE A 751 13.16 -2.08 19.67
C ILE A 751 11.78 -2.67 19.42
N SER A 752 10.70 -1.90 19.39
CA SER A 752 9.36 -2.40 19.07
C SER A 752 9.24 -2.73 17.59
N CYS A 753 9.81 -1.92 16.70
CA CYS A 753 9.87 -2.19 15.27
C CYS A 753 10.80 -3.36 14.97
N ILE A 754 11.95 -3.47 15.64
CA ILE A 754 12.87 -4.60 15.57
C ILE A 754 12.21 -5.82 16.20
N ALA A 755 11.48 -5.70 17.31
CA ALA A 755 10.78 -6.81 17.96
C ALA A 755 9.57 -7.25 17.15
N LEU A 756 8.84 -6.35 16.49
CA LEU A 756 7.78 -6.67 15.54
C LEU A 756 8.35 -7.28 14.28
N PHE A 757 9.47 -6.77 13.76
CA PHE A 757 10.18 -7.35 12.61
C PHE A 757 10.76 -8.72 12.95
N LEU A 758 11.37 -8.88 14.13
CA LEU A 758 11.87 -10.16 14.64
C LEU A 758 10.74 -11.10 14.99
N ALA A 759 9.62 -10.63 15.56
CA ALA A 759 8.44 -11.46 15.81
C ALA A 759 7.81 -11.90 14.48
N PHE A 760 7.76 -11.01 13.49
CA PHE A 760 7.32 -11.34 12.14
C PHE A 760 8.30 -12.28 11.43
N ALA A 761 9.61 -12.07 11.57
CA ALA A 761 10.65 -12.92 11.00
C ALA A 761 10.72 -14.29 11.68
N VAL A 762 10.57 -14.35 13.00
CA VAL A 762 10.44 -15.58 13.78
C VAL A 762 9.14 -16.28 13.44
N SER A 763 8.02 -15.58 13.33
CA SER A 763 6.74 -16.13 12.86
C SER A 763 6.86 -16.65 11.43
N TYR A 764 7.54 -15.92 10.55
CA TYR A 764 7.85 -16.31 9.18
C TYR A 764 8.71 -17.58 9.14
N LEU A 765 9.82 -17.61 9.89
CA LEU A 765 10.73 -18.74 9.95
C LEU A 765 10.06 -19.96 10.61
N ARG A 766 9.27 -19.78 11.67
CA ARG A 766 8.49 -20.84 12.32
C ARG A 766 7.44 -21.41 11.39
N THR A 767 6.72 -20.56 10.66
CA THR A 767 5.68 -20.99 9.72
C THR A 767 6.28 -21.67 8.49
N ALA A 768 7.33 -21.09 7.91
CA ALA A 768 8.04 -21.67 6.76
C ALA A 768 8.68 -23.01 7.11
N ASN A 769 9.31 -23.12 8.29
CA ASN A 769 9.97 -24.35 8.77
C ASN A 769 9.09 -25.19 9.71
N LYS A 770 7.77 -25.07 9.60
CA LYS A 770 6.83 -25.83 10.44
C LYS A 770 7.22 -27.32 10.42
N PRO A 771 7.43 -27.95 11.60
CA PRO A 771 7.75 -29.38 11.69
C PRO A 771 6.74 -30.23 10.91
N GLY A 772 7.22 -31.23 10.17
CA GLY A 772 6.42 -32.06 9.26
C GLY A 772 6.17 -31.46 7.87
N LEU A 773 6.08 -30.13 7.73
CA LEU A 773 5.80 -29.47 6.42
C LEU A 773 7.02 -28.79 5.78
N ARG A 774 8.17 -28.75 6.48
CA ARG A 774 9.40 -28.12 6.00
C ARG A 774 9.99 -28.77 4.74
N SER A 775 9.81 -30.08 4.58
CA SER A 775 10.36 -30.85 3.46
C SER A 775 9.50 -30.78 2.20
N VAL A 776 8.24 -30.34 2.32
CA VAL A 776 7.31 -30.30 1.18
C VAL A 776 7.66 -29.10 0.27
N PRO A 777 7.92 -29.32 -1.03
CA PRO A 777 8.30 -28.26 -1.95
C PRO A 777 7.11 -27.34 -2.27
N GLY A 778 7.37 -26.15 -2.80
CA GLY A 778 6.32 -25.17 -3.14
C GLY A 778 6.80 -23.71 -3.11
N PRO A 779 6.00 -22.77 -3.65
CA PRO A 779 6.39 -21.36 -3.78
C PRO A 779 6.71 -20.71 -2.43
N ARG A 780 7.74 -19.86 -2.38
CA ARG A 780 8.22 -19.23 -1.13
C ARG A 780 7.13 -18.48 -0.36
N LEU A 781 6.30 -17.70 -1.06
CA LEU A 781 5.17 -16.97 -0.46
C LEU A 781 4.11 -17.90 0.13
N ALA A 782 3.90 -19.07 -0.49
CA ALA A 782 2.91 -20.05 -0.03
C ALA A 782 3.33 -20.74 1.26
N ARG A 783 4.64 -20.92 1.49
CA ARG A 783 5.17 -21.53 2.73
C ARG A 783 4.93 -20.70 3.98
N CYS A 784 4.83 -19.37 3.84
CA CYS A 784 4.70 -18.45 4.97
C CYS A 784 3.32 -17.81 5.11
N SER A 785 2.54 -17.68 4.03
CA SER A 785 1.25 -16.98 4.07
C SER A 785 0.24 -17.54 3.07
N ASN A 786 -1.06 -17.40 3.39
CA ASN A 786 -2.16 -17.66 2.45
C ASN A 786 -2.25 -16.61 1.33
N LEU A 787 -1.40 -15.57 1.35
CA LEU A 787 -1.39 -14.52 0.33
C LEU A 787 -1.12 -15.06 -1.08
N TRP A 788 -0.36 -16.15 -1.22
CA TRP A 788 -0.19 -16.81 -2.52
C TRP A 788 -1.52 -17.37 -3.06
N ARG A 789 -2.32 -18.02 -2.20
CA ARG A 789 -3.65 -18.54 -2.56
C ARG A 789 -4.59 -17.40 -2.93
N LEU A 790 -4.65 -16.37 -2.09
CA LEU A 790 -5.47 -15.18 -2.34
C LEU A 790 -5.09 -14.52 -3.67
N ARG A 791 -3.79 -14.34 -3.94
CA ARG A 791 -3.31 -13.78 -5.22
C ARG A 791 -3.81 -14.59 -6.41
N ASN A 792 -3.75 -15.93 -6.33
CA ASN A 792 -4.20 -16.79 -7.42
C ASN A 792 -5.71 -16.65 -7.66
N SER A 793 -6.54 -16.64 -6.60
CA SER A 793 -7.98 -16.42 -6.73
C SER A 793 -8.32 -15.02 -7.26
N VAL A 794 -7.66 -13.96 -6.78
CA VAL A 794 -7.86 -12.58 -7.26
C VAL A 794 -7.45 -12.42 -8.73
N SER A 795 -6.40 -13.11 -9.17
CA SER A 795 -5.92 -13.03 -10.55
C SER A 795 -6.89 -13.64 -11.58
N GLY A 796 -7.84 -14.47 -11.13
CA GLY A 796 -8.71 -15.23 -12.04
C GLY A 796 -8.00 -16.36 -12.80
N LEU A 797 -6.72 -16.64 -12.52
CA LEU A 797 -5.90 -17.64 -13.22
C LEU A 797 -5.50 -18.81 -12.29
N ALA A 798 -6.38 -19.19 -11.36
CA ALA A 798 -6.06 -20.25 -10.40
C ALA A 798 -5.69 -21.59 -11.07
N PRO A 799 -6.45 -22.12 -12.05
CA PRO A 799 -6.13 -23.38 -12.71
C PRO A 799 -4.72 -23.43 -13.31
N GLN A 800 -4.37 -22.44 -14.11
CA GLN A 800 -3.07 -22.36 -14.80
C GLN A 800 -1.92 -22.28 -13.79
N ASN A 801 -2.12 -21.54 -12.70
CA ASN A 801 -1.13 -21.44 -11.63
C ASN A 801 -0.95 -22.76 -10.88
N PHE A 802 -2.03 -23.50 -10.61
CA PHE A 802 -1.96 -24.83 -9.97
C PHE A 802 -1.25 -25.86 -10.87
N GLN A 803 -1.55 -25.89 -12.18
CA GLN A 803 -0.84 -26.72 -13.15
C GLN A 803 0.66 -26.38 -13.18
N LYS A 804 1.00 -25.09 -13.26
CA LYS A 804 2.40 -24.61 -13.29
C LYS A 804 3.19 -25.02 -12.05
N VAL A 805 2.62 -24.92 -10.86
CA VAL A 805 3.34 -25.32 -9.63
C VAL A 805 3.53 -26.82 -9.54
N HIS A 806 2.56 -27.63 -9.97
CA HIS A 806 2.74 -29.09 -10.00
C HIS A 806 3.77 -29.51 -11.05
N LYS A 807 3.81 -28.85 -12.22
CA LYS A 807 4.88 -29.03 -13.21
C LYS A 807 6.27 -28.67 -12.67
N THR A 808 6.36 -27.71 -11.75
CA THR A 808 7.65 -27.23 -11.20
C THR A 808 8.13 -28.03 -9.99
N TYR A 809 7.21 -28.42 -9.09
CA TYR A 809 7.54 -28.96 -7.76
C TYR A 809 7.16 -30.43 -7.58
N GLY A 810 6.46 -31.05 -8.54
CA GLY A 810 6.06 -32.46 -8.51
C GLY A 810 4.65 -32.72 -7.98
N LYS A 811 4.39 -33.97 -7.56
CA LYS A 811 3.03 -34.45 -7.20
C LYS A 811 2.51 -33.94 -5.85
N VAL A 812 3.37 -33.43 -4.97
CA VAL A 812 3.02 -32.92 -3.63
C VAL A 812 3.58 -31.51 -3.45
N VAL A 813 2.69 -30.51 -3.37
CA VAL A 813 3.10 -29.09 -3.38
C VAL A 813 2.45 -28.32 -2.25
N ARG A 814 3.26 -27.59 -1.48
CA ARG A 814 2.80 -26.67 -0.43
C ARG A 814 2.29 -25.37 -1.04
N THR A 815 0.98 -25.17 -0.96
CA THR A 815 0.24 -24.05 -1.54
C THR A 815 -0.27 -23.06 -0.49
N GLY A 816 -0.04 -23.33 0.80
CA GLY A 816 -0.26 -22.40 1.90
C GLY A 816 0.49 -22.84 3.16
N PRO A 817 0.42 -22.06 4.27
CA PRO A 817 1.13 -22.38 5.50
C PRO A 817 0.84 -23.79 6.01
N ASN A 818 -0.42 -24.22 5.93
CA ASN A 818 -0.89 -25.57 6.27
C ASN A 818 -1.57 -26.28 5.10
N HIS A 819 -1.46 -25.77 3.86
CA HIS A 819 -2.21 -26.28 2.71
C HIS A 819 -1.27 -26.98 1.73
N ILE A 820 -1.60 -28.22 1.39
CA ILE A 820 -0.85 -29.08 0.47
C ILE A 820 -1.79 -29.50 -0.67
N SER A 821 -1.38 -29.18 -1.90
CA SER A 821 -2.00 -29.66 -3.13
C SER A 821 -1.35 -30.98 -3.55
N ILE A 822 -2.16 -31.99 -3.81
CA ILE A 822 -1.75 -33.34 -4.22
C ILE A 822 -2.29 -33.56 -5.63
N SER A 823 -1.43 -34.01 -6.56
CA SER A 823 -1.85 -34.37 -7.92
C SER A 823 -1.84 -35.87 -8.19
N ASP A 824 -1.53 -36.69 -7.20
CA ASP A 824 -1.53 -38.15 -7.32
C ASP A 824 -2.97 -38.72 -7.36
N PRO A 825 -3.41 -39.33 -8.47
CA PRO A 825 -4.76 -39.89 -8.58
C PRO A 825 -5.05 -41.03 -7.58
N SER A 826 -4.04 -41.77 -7.12
CA SER A 826 -4.23 -42.86 -6.15
C SER A 826 -4.73 -42.36 -4.78
N MET A 827 -4.55 -41.07 -4.50
CA MET A 827 -5.00 -40.42 -3.27
C MET A 827 -6.48 -40.01 -3.29
N ILE A 828 -7.15 -40.01 -4.45
CA ILE A 828 -8.57 -39.67 -4.58
C ILE A 828 -9.46 -40.56 -3.68
N PRO A 829 -9.41 -41.90 -3.77
CA PRO A 829 -10.23 -42.77 -2.92
C PRO A 829 -9.85 -42.67 -1.43
N VAL A 830 -8.59 -42.36 -1.11
CA VAL A 830 -8.13 -42.21 0.28
C VAL A 830 -8.68 -40.93 0.91
N ILE A 831 -8.57 -39.80 0.21
CA ILE A 831 -8.97 -38.48 0.72
C ILE A 831 -10.49 -38.28 0.61
N TYR A 832 -11.11 -38.71 -0.48
CA TYR A 832 -12.52 -38.43 -0.78
C TYR A 832 -13.44 -39.64 -0.69
N GLY A 833 -12.93 -40.87 -0.50
CA GLY A 833 -13.73 -42.09 -0.50
C GLY A 833 -14.89 -42.09 0.50
N ILE A 834 -15.84 -43.01 0.30
CA ILE A 834 -17.06 -43.10 1.12
C ILE A 834 -16.74 -43.36 2.60
N SER A 835 -15.72 -44.18 2.87
CA SER A 835 -15.19 -44.49 4.20
C SER A 835 -14.05 -43.58 4.66
N SER A 836 -13.76 -42.50 3.93
CA SER A 836 -12.69 -41.56 4.28
C SER A 836 -12.93 -40.91 5.65
N LYS A 837 -11.86 -40.86 6.46
CA LYS A 837 -11.83 -40.17 7.75
C LYS A 837 -11.50 -38.68 7.64
N TYR A 838 -11.23 -38.18 6.43
CA TYR A 838 -10.80 -36.81 6.19
C TYR A 838 -12.01 -35.87 6.19
N SER A 839 -12.06 -34.95 7.16
CA SER A 839 -13.18 -34.01 7.30
C SER A 839 -13.11 -32.89 6.27
N LYS A 840 -14.28 -32.37 5.87
CA LYS A 840 -14.34 -31.22 4.96
C LYS A 840 -13.95 -29.97 5.71
N LEU A 841 -13.07 -29.19 5.09
CA LEU A 841 -12.78 -27.84 5.53
C LEU A 841 -13.77 -26.89 4.86
N ILE A 842 -14.58 -26.17 5.64
CA ILE A 842 -15.37 -25.05 5.13
C ILE A 842 -15.34 -23.87 6.09
N TYR A 843 -15.31 -22.68 5.52
CA TYR A 843 -15.05 -21.46 6.26
C TYR A 843 -16.25 -20.53 6.42
N GLN A 844 -17.34 -20.73 5.67
CA GLN A 844 -18.53 -19.88 5.75
C GLN A 844 -19.82 -20.69 5.55
N ALA A 845 -20.78 -20.42 6.43
CA ALA A 845 -22.18 -20.77 6.25
C ALA A 845 -22.94 -19.44 6.10
N PRO A 846 -23.86 -19.29 5.12
CA PRO A 846 -24.77 -18.15 5.08
C PRO A 846 -25.47 -17.98 6.43
N THR A 847 -25.77 -16.76 6.84
CA THR A 847 -26.55 -16.50 8.05
C THR A 847 -28.01 -16.30 7.68
N LEU A 848 -28.91 -17.01 8.36
CA LEU A 848 -30.36 -16.80 8.30
C LEU A 848 -30.82 -16.41 9.71
N GLU A 849 -31.44 -15.24 9.86
CA GLU A 849 -31.89 -14.69 11.15
C GLU A 849 -30.79 -14.70 12.22
N ASP A 850 -29.62 -14.14 11.86
CA ASP A 850 -28.43 -14.06 12.72
C ASP A 850 -27.83 -15.40 13.19
N LYS A 851 -28.30 -16.54 12.64
CA LYS A 851 -27.76 -17.87 12.91
C LYS A 851 -27.11 -18.48 11.66
N PRO A 852 -25.96 -19.17 11.80
CA PRO A 852 -25.36 -19.91 10.69
C PRO A 852 -26.33 -20.96 10.12
N LEU A 853 -26.42 -21.03 8.80
CA LEU A 853 -27.18 -22.00 8.02
C LEU A 853 -26.21 -23.05 7.45
N TYR A 854 -25.93 -24.09 8.24
CA TYR A 854 -25.11 -25.21 7.79
C TYR A 854 -25.91 -26.07 6.82
N SER A 855 -25.43 -26.18 5.59
CA SER A 855 -26.09 -26.88 4.48
C SER A 855 -25.35 -28.15 4.11
N ILE A 856 -25.92 -28.95 3.19
CA ILE A 856 -25.20 -30.09 2.58
C ILE A 856 -23.85 -29.66 1.98
N PHE A 857 -23.76 -28.40 1.55
CA PHE A 857 -22.50 -27.82 1.11
C PHE A 857 -21.63 -27.44 2.30
N SER A 858 -22.12 -26.65 3.26
CA SER A 858 -21.29 -25.98 4.27
C SER A 858 -20.98 -26.77 5.55
N THR A 859 -21.73 -27.82 5.87
CA THR A 859 -21.50 -28.60 7.10
C THR A 859 -20.17 -29.37 7.08
N GLN A 860 -19.41 -29.29 8.18
CA GLN A 860 -18.18 -30.07 8.36
C GLN A 860 -18.45 -31.45 8.96
N ASP A 861 -19.48 -31.58 9.81
CA ASP A 861 -19.83 -32.84 10.48
C ASP A 861 -20.34 -33.88 9.46
N PRO A 862 -19.65 -35.04 9.33
CA PRO A 862 -20.10 -36.13 8.46
C PRO A 862 -21.48 -36.70 8.84
N LYS A 863 -21.84 -36.72 10.13
CA LYS A 863 -23.14 -37.24 10.60
C LYS A 863 -24.27 -36.32 10.18
N HIS A 864 -24.15 -35.02 10.48
CA HIS A 864 -25.11 -34.02 10.03
C HIS A 864 -25.22 -33.95 8.50
N HIS A 865 -24.08 -34.02 7.78
CA HIS A 865 -24.09 -34.10 6.31
C HIS A 865 -24.90 -35.30 5.80
N ARG A 866 -24.70 -36.48 6.41
CA ARG A 866 -25.43 -37.70 6.01
C ARG A 866 -26.93 -37.53 6.23
N ALA A 867 -27.34 -36.98 7.38
CA ALA A 867 -28.74 -36.75 7.70
C ALA A 867 -29.41 -35.78 6.70
N LEU A 868 -28.77 -34.64 6.42
CA LEU A 868 -29.28 -33.68 5.43
C LEU A 868 -29.36 -34.29 4.02
N ARG A 869 -28.35 -35.09 3.62
CA ARG A 869 -28.32 -35.70 2.28
C ARG A 869 -29.35 -36.81 2.13
N SER A 870 -29.51 -37.68 3.13
CA SER A 870 -30.37 -38.87 3.03
C SER A 870 -31.84 -38.51 2.85
N GLY A 871 -32.31 -37.42 3.46
CA GLY A 871 -33.71 -36.99 3.34
C GLY A 871 -34.12 -36.63 1.90
N ILE A 872 -33.19 -36.06 1.12
CA ILE A 872 -33.47 -35.55 -0.23
C ILE A 872 -32.91 -36.41 -1.36
N ALA A 873 -32.05 -37.39 -1.07
CA ALA A 873 -31.30 -38.14 -2.09
C ALA A 873 -32.19 -38.82 -3.14
N GLN A 874 -33.39 -39.29 -2.76
CA GLN A 874 -34.35 -39.91 -3.66
C GLN A 874 -34.78 -38.97 -4.79
N LYS A 875 -35.03 -37.67 -4.49
CA LYS A 875 -35.47 -36.69 -5.49
C LYS A 875 -34.38 -36.35 -6.51
N TYR A 876 -33.11 -36.51 -6.13
CA TYR A 876 -31.95 -36.35 -7.02
C TYR A 876 -31.58 -37.63 -7.79
N SER A 877 -32.31 -38.73 -7.62
CA SER A 877 -32.12 -39.94 -8.42
C SER A 877 -32.53 -39.70 -9.87
N LEU A 878 -31.86 -40.36 -10.81
CA LEU A 878 -32.19 -40.22 -12.24
C LEU A 878 -33.65 -40.57 -12.52
N SER A 879 -34.16 -41.66 -11.91
CA SER A 879 -35.56 -42.08 -12.05
C SER A 879 -36.57 -41.02 -11.61
N SER A 880 -36.27 -40.27 -10.55
CA SER A 880 -37.16 -39.18 -10.10
C SER A 880 -37.05 -37.95 -10.99
N LEU A 881 -35.85 -37.66 -11.51
CA LEU A 881 -35.64 -36.49 -12.37
C LEU A 881 -36.26 -36.66 -13.76
N LEU A 882 -36.32 -37.89 -14.27
CA LEU A 882 -37.04 -38.18 -15.52
C LEU A 882 -38.55 -37.88 -15.43
N GLN A 883 -39.14 -37.83 -14.24
CA GLN A 883 -40.53 -37.38 -14.08
C GLN A 883 -40.69 -35.86 -14.19
N LEU A 884 -39.61 -35.11 -13.97
CA LEU A 884 -39.54 -33.65 -14.12
C LEU A 884 -39.04 -33.23 -15.50
N GLU A 885 -38.80 -34.21 -16.36
CA GLU A 885 -38.29 -34.03 -17.72
C GLU A 885 -39.14 -33.06 -18.58
N PRO A 886 -40.49 -33.10 -18.54
CA PRO A 886 -41.33 -32.16 -19.30
C PRO A 886 -41.08 -30.68 -18.93
N LEU A 887 -40.74 -30.41 -17.66
CA LEU A 887 -40.43 -29.04 -17.20
C LEU A 887 -39.14 -28.50 -17.83
N VAL A 888 -38.20 -29.40 -18.18
CA VAL A 888 -36.97 -29.05 -18.90
C VAL A 888 -37.24 -28.86 -20.39
N ASP A 889 -38.20 -29.61 -20.95
CA ASP A 889 -38.60 -29.50 -22.35
C ASP A 889 -39.18 -28.13 -22.67
N GLU A 890 -40.08 -27.62 -21.82
CA GLU A 890 -40.65 -26.28 -21.98
C GLU A 890 -39.58 -25.18 -22.04
N VAL A 891 -38.58 -25.25 -21.15
CA VAL A 891 -37.48 -24.28 -21.10
C VAL A 891 -36.56 -24.42 -22.32
N THR A 892 -36.32 -25.65 -22.77
CA THR A 892 -35.53 -25.95 -23.98
C THR A 892 -36.21 -25.41 -25.23
N GLN A 893 -37.53 -25.59 -25.35
CA GLN A 893 -38.32 -25.03 -26.46
C GLN A 893 -38.34 -23.49 -26.42
N SER A 894 -38.44 -22.88 -25.24
CA SER A 894 -38.36 -21.40 -25.10
C SER A 894 -37.00 -20.87 -25.57
N PHE A 895 -35.91 -21.55 -25.18
CA PHE A 895 -34.56 -21.21 -25.66
C PHE A 895 -34.47 -21.32 -27.19
N ALA A 896 -34.89 -22.47 -27.75
CA ALA A 896 -34.84 -22.71 -29.20
C ALA A 896 -35.67 -21.66 -29.97
N LYS A 897 -36.86 -21.32 -29.48
CA LYS A 897 -37.70 -20.25 -30.05
C LYS A 897 -36.98 -18.91 -30.10
N LYS A 898 -36.26 -18.52 -29.05
CA LYS A 898 -35.46 -17.29 -29.02
C LYS A 898 -34.28 -17.36 -29.99
N MET A 899 -33.61 -18.50 -30.10
CA MET A 899 -32.52 -18.69 -31.06
C MET A 899 -33.00 -18.62 -32.52
N ARG A 900 -34.18 -19.17 -32.85
CA ARG A 900 -34.78 -19.04 -34.21
C ARG A 900 -35.01 -17.58 -34.60
N ALA A 901 -35.40 -16.74 -33.63
CA ALA A 901 -35.57 -15.31 -33.89
C ALA A 901 -34.24 -14.60 -34.21
N PHE A 902 -33.09 -15.14 -33.79
CA PHE A 902 -31.77 -14.61 -34.13
C PHE A 902 -31.18 -15.17 -35.42
N SER A 903 -31.61 -16.36 -35.86
CA SER A 903 -31.10 -17.03 -37.06
C SER A 903 -31.82 -16.65 -38.36
N ASN A 904 -33.07 -16.16 -38.28
CA ASN A 904 -33.89 -15.90 -39.46
C ASN A 904 -33.67 -14.49 -40.05
N PRO A 905 -33.69 -14.33 -41.39
CA PRO A 905 -33.70 -13.02 -42.03
C PRO A 905 -34.98 -12.24 -41.70
N PRO A 906 -34.92 -10.89 -41.61
CA PRO A 906 -36.12 -10.06 -41.50
C PRO A 906 -37.07 -10.34 -42.67
N GLN A 907 -38.39 -10.25 -42.45
CA GLN A 907 -39.43 -10.49 -43.47
C GLN A 907 -39.37 -9.54 -44.68
N ASP A 908 -38.54 -8.49 -44.64
CA ASP A 908 -38.33 -7.55 -45.75
C ASP A 908 -37.08 -7.93 -46.56
N ALA A 909 -37.30 -8.61 -47.69
CA ALA A 909 -36.28 -9.29 -48.50
C ALA A 909 -35.39 -8.37 -49.37
N SER A 910 -35.26 -7.09 -49.02
CA SER A 910 -34.60 -6.08 -49.86
C SER A 910 -33.12 -5.80 -49.48
N GLN A 911 -32.59 -6.40 -48.41
CA GLN A 911 -31.18 -6.23 -48.01
C GLN A 911 -30.43 -7.56 -47.76
N PRO A 912 -29.12 -7.64 -48.05
CA PRO A 912 -28.31 -8.80 -47.74
C PRO A 912 -28.27 -9.05 -46.22
N TYR A 913 -28.86 -10.16 -45.79
CA TYR A 913 -28.92 -10.54 -44.38
C TYR A 913 -27.60 -11.17 -43.91
N THR A 914 -27.00 -10.57 -42.88
CA THR A 914 -25.86 -11.16 -42.17
C THR A 914 -26.36 -11.70 -40.83
N ALA A 915 -26.17 -13.00 -40.56
CA ALA A 915 -26.56 -13.64 -39.30
C ALA A 915 -26.01 -12.86 -38.09
N LYS A 916 -26.89 -12.55 -37.14
CA LYS A 916 -26.56 -11.74 -35.95
C LYS A 916 -25.58 -12.51 -35.05
N ILE A 917 -24.55 -11.82 -34.57
CA ILE A 917 -23.64 -12.37 -33.56
C ILE A 917 -24.36 -12.33 -32.21
N VAL A 918 -24.42 -13.48 -31.53
CA VAL A 918 -25.08 -13.65 -30.23
C VAL A 918 -24.04 -14.17 -29.23
N ASP A 919 -24.02 -13.62 -28.01
CA ASP A 919 -23.27 -14.24 -26.90
C ASP A 919 -24.08 -15.41 -26.35
N ILE A 920 -23.87 -16.60 -26.90
CA ILE A 920 -24.59 -17.80 -26.44
C ILE A 920 -24.24 -18.11 -24.98
N GLY A 921 -23.08 -17.67 -24.50
CA GLY A 921 -22.67 -17.85 -23.11
C GLY A 921 -23.65 -17.23 -22.13
N GLU A 922 -24.19 -16.05 -22.42
CA GLU A 922 -25.20 -15.39 -21.58
C GLU A 922 -26.53 -16.15 -21.60
N TRP A 923 -26.99 -16.55 -22.79
CA TRP A 923 -28.23 -17.32 -22.95
C TRP A 923 -28.17 -18.69 -22.27
N LEU A 924 -27.02 -19.36 -22.28
CA LEU A 924 -26.81 -20.62 -21.55
C LEU A 924 -26.87 -20.41 -20.02
N GLN A 925 -26.54 -19.21 -19.53
CA GLN A 925 -26.76 -18.86 -18.12
C GLN A 925 -28.25 -18.76 -17.82
N PHE A 926 -29.00 -18.05 -18.67
CA PHE A 926 -30.44 -17.88 -18.51
C PHE A 926 -31.17 -19.22 -18.57
N TYR A 927 -30.77 -20.09 -19.51
CA TYR A 927 -31.28 -21.45 -19.61
C TYR A 927 -31.10 -22.23 -18.31
N ALA A 928 -29.87 -22.32 -17.80
CA ALA A 928 -29.59 -23.08 -16.58
C ALA A 928 -30.36 -22.54 -15.35
N PHE A 929 -30.54 -21.21 -15.25
CA PHE A 929 -31.35 -20.60 -14.20
C PHE A 929 -32.84 -20.92 -14.35
N ASP A 930 -33.40 -20.81 -15.55
CA ASP A 930 -34.82 -21.09 -15.79
C ASP A 930 -35.14 -22.58 -15.62
N VAL A 931 -34.23 -23.49 -16.00
CA VAL A 931 -34.39 -24.94 -15.76
C VAL A 931 -34.41 -25.25 -14.27
N ILE A 932 -33.46 -24.75 -13.47
CA ILE A 932 -33.46 -25.04 -12.04
C ILE A 932 -34.65 -24.40 -11.34
N GLY A 933 -35.11 -23.22 -11.79
CA GLY A 933 -36.35 -22.61 -11.33
C GLY A 933 -37.55 -23.50 -11.60
N SER A 934 -37.66 -23.99 -12.84
CA SER A 934 -38.75 -24.87 -13.28
C SER A 934 -38.77 -26.18 -12.48
N ILE A 935 -37.64 -26.88 -12.36
CA ILE A 935 -37.55 -28.12 -11.57
C ILE A 935 -37.82 -27.88 -10.07
N THR A 936 -37.48 -26.69 -9.55
CA THR A 936 -37.60 -26.40 -8.11
C THR A 936 -39.02 -25.98 -7.71
N PHE A 937 -39.65 -25.15 -8.53
CA PHE A 937 -40.90 -24.42 -8.21
C PHE A 937 -42.01 -24.59 -9.24
N SER A 938 -41.83 -25.46 -10.25
CA SER A 938 -42.72 -25.59 -11.42
C SER A 938 -42.94 -24.26 -12.16
N LYS A 939 -41.97 -23.34 -12.07
CA LYS A 939 -42.04 -22.00 -12.67
C LYS A 939 -40.65 -21.51 -13.07
N THR A 940 -40.53 -20.97 -14.28
CA THR A 940 -39.30 -20.31 -14.74
C THR A 940 -39.10 -18.98 -14.04
N PHE A 941 -37.85 -18.51 -13.98
CA PHE A 941 -37.62 -17.12 -13.59
C PHE A 941 -37.91 -16.18 -14.75
N GLY A 942 -37.97 -16.65 -16.00
CA GLY A 942 -38.30 -15.83 -17.15
C GLY A 942 -37.10 -15.03 -17.67
N PHE A 943 -35.87 -15.46 -17.34
CA PHE A 943 -34.67 -14.84 -17.88
C PHE A 943 -34.58 -15.03 -19.41
N LEU A 944 -34.97 -16.19 -19.93
CA LEU A 944 -35.04 -16.45 -21.37
C LEU A 944 -36.07 -15.56 -22.07
N ASP A 945 -37.23 -15.35 -21.45
CA ASP A 945 -38.30 -14.53 -22.02
C ASP A 945 -37.91 -13.06 -22.08
N ALA A 946 -37.31 -12.55 -20.99
CA ALA A 946 -36.81 -11.19 -20.90
C ALA A 946 -35.59 -10.94 -21.79
N GLY A 947 -34.70 -11.92 -21.93
CA GLY A 947 -33.43 -11.79 -22.65
C GLY A 947 -32.38 -10.94 -21.92
N PHE A 948 -32.57 -10.68 -20.62
CA PHE A 948 -31.62 -10.00 -19.75
C PHE A 948 -31.84 -10.38 -18.27
N ASP A 949 -30.82 -10.18 -17.43
CA ASP A 949 -30.88 -10.37 -15.97
C ASP A 949 -31.73 -9.26 -15.29
N TYR A 950 -33.05 -9.39 -15.39
CA TYR A 950 -33.97 -8.45 -14.73
C TYR A 950 -33.79 -8.53 -13.21
N SER A 951 -33.88 -7.39 -12.53
CA SER A 951 -33.59 -7.27 -11.08
C SER A 951 -32.15 -7.64 -10.64
N ARG A 952 -31.22 -7.89 -11.58
CA ARG A 952 -29.78 -8.15 -11.31
C ARG A 952 -29.53 -9.34 -10.38
N VAL A 953 -30.33 -10.40 -10.52
CA VAL A 953 -30.27 -11.59 -9.67
C VAL A 953 -28.97 -12.36 -9.92
N ILE A 954 -28.65 -12.59 -11.19
CA ILE A 954 -27.44 -13.32 -11.60
C ILE A 954 -26.19 -12.51 -11.21
N GLU A 955 -26.19 -11.19 -11.43
CA GLU A 955 -25.10 -10.30 -10.99
C GLU A 955 -24.87 -10.37 -9.48
N GLY A 956 -25.95 -10.35 -8.68
CA GLY A 956 -25.87 -10.47 -7.23
C GLY A 956 -25.27 -11.80 -6.77
N ILE A 957 -25.75 -12.93 -7.33
CA ILE A 957 -25.26 -14.27 -7.01
C ILE A 957 -23.78 -14.40 -7.37
N ASP A 958 -23.37 -13.91 -8.54
CA ASP A 958 -21.98 -13.91 -8.97
C ASP A 958 -21.07 -13.12 -8.03
N PHE A 959 -21.53 -11.96 -7.53
CA PHE A 959 -20.82 -11.19 -6.51
C PHE A 959 -20.63 -12.00 -5.22
N GLY A 960 -21.69 -12.64 -4.72
CA GLY A 960 -21.63 -13.47 -3.51
C GLY A 960 -20.66 -14.65 -3.64
N LEU A 961 -20.70 -15.35 -4.76
CA LEU A 961 -19.80 -16.48 -5.03
C LEU A 961 -18.34 -16.03 -5.20
N LYS A 962 -18.08 -14.90 -5.87
CA LYS A 962 -16.73 -14.31 -5.93
C LYS A 962 -16.21 -13.95 -4.55
N TYR A 963 -17.04 -13.31 -3.71
CA TYR A 963 -16.68 -12.99 -2.33
C TYR A 963 -16.34 -14.25 -1.52
N ALA A 964 -17.19 -15.28 -1.59
CA ALA A 964 -16.98 -16.55 -0.91
C ALA A 964 -15.69 -17.25 -1.39
N GLY A 965 -15.39 -17.20 -2.68
CA GLY A 965 -14.15 -17.72 -3.27
C GLY A 965 -12.89 -17.05 -2.73
N LEU A 966 -12.92 -15.73 -2.60
CA LEU A 966 -11.79 -14.90 -2.13
C LEU A 966 -11.58 -15.05 -0.62
N VAL A 967 -12.63 -14.83 0.18
CA VAL A 967 -12.52 -14.93 1.64
C VAL A 967 -12.34 -16.37 2.10
N GLY A 968 -12.80 -17.35 1.32
CA GLY A 968 -12.46 -18.76 1.54
C GLY A 968 -10.95 -19.05 1.53
N GLN A 969 -10.12 -18.22 0.89
CA GLN A 969 -8.66 -18.35 0.94
C GLN A 969 -8.06 -17.80 2.24
N ILE A 970 -8.69 -16.79 2.85
CA ILE A 970 -8.30 -16.18 4.15
C ILE A 970 -9.54 -15.99 5.04
N PRO A 971 -10.02 -17.09 5.66
CA PRO A 971 -11.26 -17.12 6.43
C PRO A 971 -11.29 -16.15 7.61
N SER A 972 -10.12 -15.91 8.21
CA SER A 972 -9.95 -15.02 9.34
C SER A 972 -10.35 -13.57 9.03
N PHE A 973 -10.49 -13.20 7.76
CA PHE A 973 -10.96 -11.87 7.36
C PHE A 973 -12.49 -11.76 7.33
N HIS A 974 -13.23 -12.88 7.24
CA HIS A 974 -14.69 -12.84 7.14
C HIS A 974 -15.38 -12.06 8.27
N PRO A 975 -15.03 -12.26 9.57
CA PRO A 975 -15.67 -11.54 10.67
C PRO A 975 -15.45 -10.03 10.64
N TRP A 976 -14.41 -9.56 9.94
CA TRP A 976 -14.07 -8.14 9.81
C TRP A 976 -14.65 -7.52 8.52
N LEU A 977 -15.12 -8.36 7.59
CA LEU A 977 -15.73 -7.98 6.32
C LEU A 977 -17.24 -8.19 6.39
N PHE A 978 -17.86 -8.88 5.42
CA PHE A 978 -19.32 -9.10 5.38
C PHE A 978 -19.84 -10.02 6.50
N GLY A 979 -18.97 -10.63 7.32
CA GLY A 979 -19.37 -11.31 8.55
C GLY A 979 -19.54 -10.36 9.74
N SER A 980 -19.13 -9.08 9.63
CA SER A 980 -19.30 -8.08 10.69
C SER A 980 -20.74 -7.54 10.70
N PRO A 981 -21.48 -7.66 11.82
CA PRO A 981 -22.81 -7.07 11.95
C PRO A 981 -22.80 -5.55 11.78
N MET A 982 -21.71 -4.89 12.17
CA MET A 982 -21.54 -3.44 12.04
C MET A 982 -21.40 -3.04 10.57
N LEU A 983 -20.55 -3.75 9.80
CA LEU A 983 -20.36 -3.44 8.39
C LEU A 983 -21.64 -3.71 7.58
N GLN A 984 -22.35 -4.81 7.88
CA GLN A 984 -23.64 -5.12 7.27
C GLN A 984 -24.69 -4.02 7.55
N LYS A 985 -24.77 -3.53 8.80
CA LYS A 985 -25.62 -2.38 9.14
C LYS A 985 -25.23 -1.13 8.36
N ILE A 986 -23.94 -0.79 8.27
CA ILE A 986 -23.46 0.36 7.49
C ILE A 986 -23.87 0.22 6.01
N ILE A 987 -23.70 -0.97 5.43
CA ILE A 987 -24.07 -1.25 4.03
C ILE A 987 -25.59 -1.11 3.82
N SER A 988 -26.41 -1.53 4.79
CA SER A 988 -27.88 -1.39 4.68
C SER A 988 -28.35 0.07 4.62
N TYR A 989 -27.59 1.04 5.15
CA TYR A 989 -27.93 2.47 5.04
C TYR A 989 -27.60 3.08 3.67
N ILE A 990 -26.91 2.35 2.78
CA ILE A 990 -26.58 2.84 1.44
C ILE A 990 -27.76 2.55 0.49
N PRO A 991 -28.41 3.58 -0.09
CA PRO A 991 -29.55 3.39 -0.99
C PRO A 991 -29.20 2.49 -2.18
N GLY A 992 -29.96 1.42 -2.37
CA GLY A 992 -29.76 0.43 -3.45
C GLY A 992 -28.77 -0.69 -3.14
N ALA A 993 -28.10 -0.69 -1.98
CA ALA A 993 -27.27 -1.81 -1.54
C ALA A 993 -28.09 -3.04 -1.14
N GLU A 994 -29.32 -2.86 -0.64
CA GLU A 994 -30.25 -3.95 -0.33
C GLU A 994 -30.61 -4.81 -1.54
N LYS A 995 -30.63 -4.23 -2.75
CA LYS A 995 -30.88 -4.93 -4.02
C LYS A 995 -29.69 -5.76 -4.51
N LYS A 996 -28.55 -5.70 -3.82
CA LYS A 996 -27.31 -6.42 -4.16
C LYS A 996 -26.97 -7.54 -3.18
N ASP A 997 -27.84 -7.83 -2.21
CA ASP A 997 -27.65 -8.99 -1.33
C ASP A 997 -28.18 -10.26 -2.02
N PRO A 998 -27.30 -11.15 -2.53
CA PRO A 998 -27.72 -12.36 -3.22
C PRO A 998 -28.53 -13.31 -2.34
N ILE A 999 -28.22 -13.34 -1.03
CA ILE A 999 -28.90 -14.24 -0.11
C ILE A 999 -30.33 -13.75 0.07
N ARG A 1000 -30.51 -12.44 0.31
CA ARG A 1000 -31.84 -11.85 0.48
C ARG A 1000 -32.67 -11.95 -0.79
N THR A 1001 -32.08 -11.76 -1.98
CA THR A 1001 -32.79 -11.92 -3.26
C THR A 1001 -33.28 -13.36 -3.46
N VAL A 1002 -32.40 -14.36 -3.31
CA VAL A 1002 -32.80 -15.77 -3.43
C VAL A 1002 -33.84 -16.17 -2.39
N LEU A 1003 -33.67 -15.73 -1.14
CA LEU A 1003 -34.65 -15.98 -0.09
C LEU A 1003 -35.99 -15.32 -0.38
N GLN A 1004 -36.00 -14.11 -0.97
CA GLN A 1004 -37.22 -13.45 -1.40
C GLN A 1004 -37.89 -14.23 -2.52
N MET A 1005 -37.14 -14.72 -3.51
CA MET A 1005 -37.68 -15.58 -4.57
C MET A 1005 -38.31 -16.86 -4.01
N ILE A 1006 -37.66 -17.50 -3.05
CA ILE A 1006 -38.20 -18.67 -2.36
C ILE A 1006 -39.49 -18.30 -1.59
N LYS A 1007 -39.51 -17.16 -0.89
CA LYS A 1007 -40.69 -16.67 -0.16
C LYS A 1007 -41.85 -16.31 -1.09
N ASP A 1008 -41.57 -15.67 -2.20
CA ASP A 1008 -42.57 -15.31 -3.21
C ASP A 1008 -43.16 -16.58 -3.84
N ALA A 1009 -42.31 -17.56 -4.18
CA ALA A 1009 -42.75 -18.86 -4.67
C ALA A 1009 -43.64 -19.58 -3.64
N LEU A 1010 -43.24 -19.59 -2.36
CA LEU A 1010 -44.03 -20.14 -1.26
C LEU A 1010 -45.38 -19.43 -1.07
N GLY A 1011 -45.45 -18.11 -1.29
CA GLY A 1011 -46.67 -17.32 -1.13
C GLY A 1011 -47.67 -17.47 -2.28
N THR A 1012 -47.22 -17.94 -3.45
CA THR A 1012 -48.06 -18.13 -4.64
C THR A 1012 -48.61 -19.54 -4.83
N VAL A 1013 -48.14 -20.54 -4.07
CA VAL A 1013 -48.66 -21.91 -4.14
C VAL A 1013 -49.95 -21.98 -3.33
N ASP A 1014 -51.08 -21.91 -4.02
CA ASP A 1014 -52.39 -22.17 -3.45
C ASP A 1014 -52.45 -23.65 -3.01
N THR A 1015 -52.43 -23.89 -1.69
CA THR A 1015 -52.50 -25.22 -1.05
C THR A 1015 -53.73 -26.04 -1.42
N THR A 1016 -54.62 -25.50 -2.27
CA THR A 1016 -55.86 -26.10 -2.74
C THR A 1016 -55.77 -26.71 -4.16
N SER A 1017 -54.71 -26.44 -4.94
CA SER A 1017 -54.56 -27.01 -6.30
C SER A 1017 -53.90 -28.39 -6.28
N LYS A 1018 -54.71 -29.42 -6.03
CA LYS A 1018 -54.31 -30.83 -5.88
C LYS A 1018 -53.96 -31.59 -7.17
N GLU A 1019 -53.72 -30.92 -8.30
CA GLU A 1019 -53.55 -31.60 -9.59
C GLU A 1019 -52.45 -30.96 -10.46
N SER A 1020 -51.19 -31.03 -10.02
CA SER A 1020 -50.07 -31.05 -10.98
C SER A 1020 -49.72 -32.52 -11.26
N SER A 1021 -49.55 -32.87 -12.54
CA SER A 1021 -49.24 -34.26 -12.95
C SER A 1021 -47.90 -34.76 -12.38
N HIS A 1022 -46.99 -33.84 -12.02
CA HIS A 1022 -45.62 -34.12 -11.58
C HIS A 1022 -45.29 -33.30 -10.31
N GLU A 1023 -44.67 -33.94 -9.32
CA GLU A 1023 -44.30 -33.34 -8.03
C GLU A 1023 -42.92 -32.66 -8.13
N ASP A 1024 -42.82 -31.35 -7.95
CA ASP A 1024 -41.54 -30.61 -7.93
C ASP A 1024 -40.75 -30.75 -6.62
N PHE A 1025 -39.58 -30.10 -6.51
CA PHE A 1025 -38.79 -30.13 -5.28
C PHE A 1025 -39.49 -29.44 -4.11
N LEU A 1026 -40.19 -28.32 -4.34
CA LEU A 1026 -40.88 -27.60 -3.26
C LEU A 1026 -41.97 -28.48 -2.63
N THR A 1027 -42.83 -29.06 -3.47
CA THR A 1027 -43.93 -29.93 -3.06
C THR A 1027 -43.41 -31.19 -2.37
N PHE A 1028 -42.34 -31.79 -2.89
CA PHE A 1028 -41.66 -32.92 -2.25
C PHE A 1028 -41.15 -32.58 -0.85
N LEU A 1029 -40.48 -31.44 -0.69
CA LEU A 1029 -39.94 -31.00 0.60
C LEU A 1029 -41.04 -30.64 1.59
N GLN A 1030 -42.16 -30.06 1.13
CA GLN A 1030 -43.34 -29.79 1.95
C GLN A 1030 -43.94 -31.09 2.50
N LYS A 1031 -44.13 -32.12 1.66
CA LYS A 1031 -44.62 -33.44 2.11
C LYS A 1031 -43.68 -34.13 3.09
N GLN A 1032 -42.36 -33.97 2.92
CA GLN A 1032 -41.38 -34.49 3.89
C GLN A 1032 -41.40 -33.75 5.24
N ASN A 1033 -41.72 -32.46 5.24
CA ASN A 1033 -41.93 -31.68 6.46
C ASN A 1033 -43.20 -32.14 7.21
N GLU A 1034 -44.24 -32.58 6.48
CA GLU A 1034 -45.54 -33.03 7.03
C GLU A 1034 -45.53 -34.48 7.56
N ASN A 1035 -44.77 -35.41 6.96
CA ASN A 1035 -44.73 -36.82 7.37
C ASN A 1035 -43.89 -37.05 8.65
N GLY A 1036 -44.56 -37.49 9.72
CA GLY A 1036 -44.10 -37.43 11.12
C GLY A 1036 -42.91 -38.29 11.59
N SER A 1037 -42.28 -39.12 10.75
CA SER A 1037 -41.17 -40.00 11.19
C SER A 1037 -39.77 -39.41 11.05
N SER A 1038 -39.58 -38.37 10.22
CA SER A 1038 -38.33 -37.58 10.14
C SER A 1038 -38.62 -36.12 9.77
N LYS A 1039 -39.21 -35.35 10.70
CA LYS A 1039 -39.55 -33.94 10.46
C LYS A 1039 -38.33 -33.14 9.98
N MET A 1040 -38.29 -32.81 8.69
CA MET A 1040 -37.36 -31.83 8.13
C MET A 1040 -37.80 -30.46 8.63
N SER A 1041 -36.94 -29.72 9.34
CA SER A 1041 -37.35 -28.41 9.84
C SER A 1041 -37.63 -27.43 8.68
N GLN A 1042 -38.50 -26.45 8.89
CA GLN A 1042 -38.73 -25.38 7.89
C GLN A 1042 -37.41 -24.69 7.49
N LYS A 1043 -36.47 -24.56 8.44
CA LYS A 1043 -35.12 -24.05 8.20
C LYS A 1043 -34.33 -24.94 7.24
N ASP A 1044 -34.40 -26.27 7.40
CA ASP A 1044 -33.72 -27.22 6.52
C ASP A 1044 -34.35 -27.27 5.12
N MET A 1045 -35.68 -27.17 5.03
CA MET A 1045 -36.38 -27.02 3.74
C MET A 1045 -35.90 -25.77 2.99
N MET A 1046 -35.87 -24.61 3.66
CA MET A 1046 -35.33 -23.36 3.08
C MET A 1046 -33.87 -23.51 2.65
N ASN A 1047 -33.07 -24.21 3.45
CA ASN A 1047 -31.67 -24.49 3.16
C ASN A 1047 -31.51 -25.36 1.90
N HIS A 1048 -32.35 -26.37 1.73
CA HIS A 1048 -32.32 -27.24 0.55
C HIS A 1048 -32.73 -26.50 -0.72
N LEU A 1049 -33.81 -25.71 -0.70
CA LEU A 1049 -34.24 -24.87 -1.82
C LEU A 1049 -33.17 -23.85 -2.20
N PHE A 1050 -32.58 -23.19 -1.20
CA PHE A 1050 -31.50 -22.23 -1.38
C PHE A 1050 -30.26 -22.85 -2.04
N VAL A 1051 -29.83 -24.03 -1.57
CA VAL A 1051 -28.69 -24.75 -2.17
C VAL A 1051 -28.99 -25.21 -3.59
N ASN A 1052 -30.23 -25.65 -3.88
CA ASN A 1052 -30.61 -26.08 -5.22
C ASN A 1052 -30.42 -24.96 -6.24
N LEU A 1053 -30.91 -23.75 -5.90
CA LEU A 1053 -30.83 -22.59 -6.79
C LEU A 1053 -29.39 -22.07 -6.99
N LEU A 1054 -28.59 -22.01 -5.91
CA LEU A 1054 -27.22 -21.48 -6.01
C LEU A 1054 -26.23 -22.45 -6.63
N ALA A 1055 -26.37 -23.75 -6.38
CA ALA A 1055 -25.38 -24.74 -6.79
C ALA A 1055 -25.61 -25.27 -8.22
N GLY A 1056 -26.85 -25.25 -8.72
CA GLY A 1056 -27.22 -25.86 -10.02
C GLY A 1056 -26.90 -24.98 -11.23
N SER A 1057 -27.22 -23.69 -11.19
CA SER A 1057 -27.23 -22.83 -12.39
C SER A 1057 -25.84 -22.58 -12.96
N ASP A 1058 -24.90 -22.07 -12.14
CA ASP A 1058 -23.59 -21.64 -12.61
C ASP A 1058 -22.76 -22.80 -13.16
N THR A 1059 -22.74 -23.95 -12.47
CA THR A 1059 -21.92 -25.09 -12.89
C THR A 1059 -22.45 -25.75 -14.16
N THR A 1060 -23.77 -25.83 -14.34
CA THR A 1060 -24.36 -26.37 -15.57
C THR A 1060 -24.12 -25.41 -16.74
N ALA A 1061 -24.30 -24.10 -16.56
CA ALA A 1061 -24.02 -23.11 -17.60
C ALA A 1061 -22.54 -23.14 -18.05
N ILE A 1062 -21.59 -23.26 -17.12
CA ILE A 1062 -20.15 -23.44 -17.44
C ILE A 1062 -19.92 -24.71 -18.25
N SER A 1063 -20.60 -25.80 -17.91
CA SER A 1063 -20.47 -27.09 -18.58
C SER A 1063 -21.03 -27.04 -20.00
N LEU A 1064 -22.23 -26.48 -20.19
CA LEU A 1064 -22.84 -26.25 -21.51
C LEU A 1064 -21.95 -25.38 -22.41
N ARG A 1065 -21.44 -24.26 -21.90
CA ARG A 1065 -20.48 -23.41 -22.63
C ARG A 1065 -19.26 -24.19 -23.09
N SER A 1066 -18.72 -25.04 -22.20
CA SER A 1066 -17.55 -25.88 -22.51
C SER A 1066 -17.83 -26.85 -23.64
N ILE A 1067 -18.99 -27.51 -23.61
CA ILE A 1067 -19.38 -28.47 -24.65
C ILE A 1067 -19.49 -27.78 -26.01
N PHE A 1068 -20.25 -26.68 -26.11
CA PHE A 1068 -20.39 -25.96 -27.38
C PHE A 1068 -19.06 -25.36 -27.86
N TYR A 1069 -18.24 -24.83 -26.95
CA TYR A 1069 -16.92 -24.30 -27.28
C TYR A 1069 -16.03 -25.37 -27.92
N PHE A 1070 -15.86 -26.51 -27.26
CA PHE A 1070 -14.99 -27.57 -27.76
C PHE A 1070 -15.54 -28.21 -29.03
N LEU A 1071 -16.85 -28.34 -29.18
CA LEU A 1071 -17.45 -28.79 -30.43
C LEU A 1071 -17.15 -27.82 -31.59
N MET A 1072 -17.38 -26.52 -31.42
CA MET A 1072 -17.11 -25.52 -32.46
C MET A 1072 -15.61 -25.43 -32.81
N LYS A 1073 -14.72 -25.61 -31.85
CA LYS A 1073 -13.26 -25.61 -32.06
C LYS A 1073 -12.74 -26.91 -32.68
N ASN A 1074 -13.54 -27.97 -32.69
CA ASN A 1074 -13.14 -29.28 -33.24
C ASN A 1074 -14.17 -29.76 -34.26
N PRO A 1075 -14.12 -29.24 -35.52
CA PRO A 1075 -15.10 -29.55 -36.55
C PRO A 1075 -15.29 -31.05 -36.80
N ARG A 1076 -14.22 -31.84 -36.73
CA ARG A 1076 -14.29 -33.31 -36.87
C ARG A 1076 -15.25 -33.93 -35.84
N THR A 1077 -15.13 -33.53 -34.59
CA THR A 1077 -15.95 -34.03 -33.48
C THR A 1077 -17.40 -33.56 -33.62
N LEU A 1078 -17.59 -32.28 -33.98
CA LEU A 1078 -18.91 -31.72 -34.24
C LEU A 1078 -19.62 -32.45 -35.39
N SER A 1079 -18.94 -32.66 -36.53
CA SER A 1079 -19.52 -33.38 -37.67
C SER A 1079 -19.88 -34.82 -37.33
N LYS A 1080 -19.05 -35.52 -36.55
CA LYS A 1080 -19.36 -36.89 -36.09
C LYS A 1080 -20.61 -36.93 -35.21
N LEU A 1081 -20.72 -36.02 -34.24
CA LEU A 1081 -21.90 -35.93 -33.38
C LEU A 1081 -23.16 -35.52 -34.18
N GLN A 1082 -23.03 -34.54 -35.08
CA GLN A 1082 -24.13 -34.12 -35.96
C GLN A 1082 -24.61 -35.25 -36.88
N ALA A 1083 -23.69 -36.08 -37.39
CA ALA A 1083 -24.05 -37.23 -38.20
C ALA A 1083 -24.91 -38.24 -37.42
N GLU A 1084 -24.59 -38.53 -36.15
CA GLU A 1084 -25.43 -39.39 -35.30
C GLU A 1084 -26.81 -38.75 -35.05
N ILE A 1085 -26.84 -37.45 -34.75
CA ILE A 1085 -28.09 -36.70 -34.52
C ILE A 1085 -28.99 -36.75 -35.76
N PHE A 1086 -28.46 -36.38 -36.95
CA PHE A 1086 -29.26 -36.36 -38.17
C PHE A 1086 -29.68 -37.75 -38.64
N ALA A 1087 -28.84 -38.77 -38.46
CA ALA A 1087 -29.22 -40.14 -38.78
C ALA A 1087 -30.38 -40.63 -37.90
N ALA A 1088 -30.34 -40.34 -36.60
CA ALA A 1088 -31.42 -40.69 -35.68
C ALA A 1088 -32.71 -39.90 -35.98
N ASP A 1089 -32.58 -38.62 -36.32
CA ASP A 1089 -33.71 -37.76 -36.69
C ASP A 1089 -34.38 -38.21 -37.99
N GLN A 1090 -33.60 -38.50 -39.03
CA GLN A 1090 -34.10 -39.04 -40.31
C GLN A 1090 -34.77 -40.41 -40.15
N ALA A 1091 -34.32 -41.21 -39.18
CA ALA A 1091 -34.95 -42.49 -38.84
C ALA A 1091 -36.22 -42.35 -37.99
N GLY A 1092 -36.65 -41.13 -37.64
CA GLY A 1092 -37.83 -40.87 -36.82
C GLY A 1092 -37.69 -41.36 -35.37
N LEU A 1093 -36.46 -41.43 -34.86
CA LEU A 1093 -36.16 -41.95 -33.51
C LEU A 1093 -36.21 -40.88 -32.41
N PHE A 1094 -36.41 -39.61 -32.78
CA PHE A 1094 -36.51 -38.50 -31.83
C PHE A 1094 -37.92 -37.96 -31.73
N SER A 1095 -38.31 -37.64 -30.49
CA SER A 1095 -39.48 -36.82 -30.19
C SER A 1095 -39.28 -35.37 -30.67
N GLU A 1096 -40.32 -34.53 -30.56
CA GLU A 1096 -40.23 -33.10 -30.87
C GLU A 1096 -39.10 -32.41 -30.08
N THR A 1097 -39.08 -32.65 -28.76
CA THR A 1097 -37.94 -32.35 -27.89
C THR A 1097 -37.27 -33.66 -27.52
N ILE A 1098 -35.97 -33.78 -27.80
CA ILE A 1098 -35.20 -35.01 -27.56
C ILE A 1098 -35.22 -35.37 -26.07
N THR A 1099 -35.66 -36.59 -25.75
CA THR A 1099 -35.67 -37.08 -24.37
C THR A 1099 -34.29 -37.62 -23.95
N TYR A 1100 -34.06 -37.72 -22.64
CA TYR A 1100 -32.83 -38.29 -22.10
C TYR A 1100 -32.62 -39.73 -22.56
N ALA A 1101 -33.68 -40.53 -22.58
CA ALA A 1101 -33.63 -41.93 -22.98
C ALA A 1101 -33.28 -42.08 -24.47
N GLU A 1102 -33.87 -41.24 -25.32
CA GLU A 1102 -33.55 -41.18 -26.76
C GLU A 1102 -32.09 -40.79 -26.98
N ALA A 1103 -31.61 -39.75 -26.29
CA ALA A 1103 -30.23 -39.30 -26.40
C ALA A 1103 -29.23 -40.41 -26.03
N GLN A 1104 -29.42 -41.08 -24.89
CA GLN A 1104 -28.51 -42.15 -24.46
C GLN A 1104 -28.52 -43.36 -25.41
N LYS A 1105 -29.66 -43.67 -26.02
CA LYS A 1105 -29.82 -44.85 -26.87
C LYS A 1105 -29.32 -44.62 -28.30
N HIS A 1106 -29.54 -43.43 -28.84
CA HIS A 1106 -29.37 -43.16 -30.27
C HIS A 1106 -28.15 -42.30 -30.62
N ILE A 1107 -27.58 -41.57 -29.67
CA ILE A 1107 -26.40 -40.71 -29.89
C ILE A 1107 -25.32 -40.95 -28.80
N PRO A 1108 -24.81 -42.18 -28.64
CA PRO A 1108 -23.89 -42.54 -27.57
C PRO A 1108 -22.59 -41.73 -27.57
N TYR A 1109 -22.19 -41.17 -28.72
CA TYR A 1109 -21.01 -40.32 -28.81
C TYR A 1109 -21.13 -39.02 -27.99
N LEU A 1110 -22.36 -38.52 -27.78
CA LEU A 1110 -22.63 -37.34 -26.94
C LEU A 1110 -22.11 -37.54 -25.51
N ALA A 1111 -22.26 -38.72 -24.93
CA ALA A 1111 -21.79 -39.00 -23.57
C ALA A 1111 -20.27 -38.85 -23.45
N LEU A 1112 -19.53 -39.25 -24.50
CA LEU A 1112 -18.08 -39.10 -24.56
C LEU A 1112 -17.68 -37.62 -24.71
N VAL A 1113 -18.42 -36.87 -25.56
CA VAL A 1113 -18.24 -35.42 -25.75
C VAL A 1113 -18.44 -34.65 -24.44
N ILE A 1114 -19.51 -34.95 -23.70
CA ILE A 1114 -19.78 -34.34 -22.39
C ILE A 1114 -18.63 -34.66 -21.43
N LYS A 1115 -18.27 -35.94 -21.30
CA LYS A 1115 -17.21 -36.38 -20.36
C LYS A 1115 -15.88 -35.69 -20.65
N GLU A 1116 -15.51 -35.57 -21.92
CA GLU A 1116 -14.26 -34.92 -22.32
C GLU A 1116 -14.29 -33.40 -22.13
N SER A 1117 -15.43 -32.76 -22.39
CA SER A 1117 -15.60 -31.32 -22.16
C SER A 1117 -15.41 -30.97 -20.69
N LEU A 1118 -16.01 -31.77 -19.80
CA LEU A 1118 -15.90 -31.61 -18.36
C LEU A 1118 -14.52 -32.02 -17.81
N ARG A 1119 -13.77 -32.87 -18.53
CA ARG A 1119 -12.37 -33.19 -18.20
C ARG A 1119 -11.50 -31.96 -18.43
N LEU A 1120 -11.56 -31.39 -19.63
CA LEU A 1120 -10.74 -30.25 -20.04
C LEU A 1120 -11.13 -28.94 -19.34
N HIS A 1121 -12.43 -28.73 -19.10
CA HIS A 1121 -12.91 -27.54 -18.41
C HIS A 1121 -13.82 -27.87 -17.20
N PRO A 1122 -13.27 -28.36 -16.08
CA PRO A 1122 -14.04 -28.57 -14.86
C PRO A 1122 -14.59 -27.25 -14.32
N ALA A 1123 -15.88 -27.22 -13.95
CA ALA A 1123 -16.52 -25.98 -13.51
C ALA A 1123 -15.89 -25.37 -12.24
N VAL A 1124 -15.38 -26.21 -11.32
CA VAL A 1124 -14.70 -25.77 -10.09
C VAL A 1124 -13.21 -25.60 -10.35
N ALA A 1125 -12.67 -24.40 -10.12
CA ALA A 1125 -11.26 -24.08 -10.37
C ALA A 1125 -10.33 -24.37 -9.18
N LEU A 1126 -10.89 -24.45 -7.97
CA LEU A 1126 -10.14 -24.55 -6.72
C LEU A 1126 -10.06 -26.00 -6.21
N MET A 1127 -9.08 -26.24 -5.34
CA MET A 1127 -8.85 -27.53 -4.69
C MET A 1127 -10.01 -27.95 -3.77
N LEU A 1128 -10.35 -29.24 -3.77
CA LEU A 1128 -11.36 -29.79 -2.85
C LEU A 1128 -10.73 -30.10 -1.48
N GLU A 1129 -10.69 -29.12 -0.58
CA GLU A 1129 -9.89 -29.22 0.65
C GLU A 1129 -10.47 -30.18 1.71
N ARG A 1130 -9.58 -30.86 2.41
CA ARG A 1130 -9.85 -31.80 3.51
C ARG A 1130 -8.80 -31.67 4.61
N ILE A 1131 -9.17 -32.03 5.83
CA ILE A 1131 -8.26 -32.03 6.98
C ILE A 1131 -7.72 -33.45 7.18
N VAL A 1132 -6.39 -33.57 7.31
CA VAL A 1132 -5.71 -34.84 7.64
C VAL A 1132 -6.12 -35.26 9.06
N PRO A 1133 -6.65 -36.49 9.25
CA PRO A 1133 -7.08 -36.98 10.55
C PRO A 1133 -5.90 -37.32 11.47
N GLU A 1134 -6.20 -37.72 12.71
CA GLU A 1134 -5.21 -38.27 13.64
C GLU A 1134 -4.51 -39.50 13.01
N GLY A 1135 -3.19 -39.59 13.20
CA GLY A 1135 -2.31 -40.56 12.53
C GLY A 1135 -1.47 -39.97 11.38
N GLY A 1136 -1.89 -38.85 10.80
CA GLY A 1136 -1.18 -38.21 9.69
C GLY A 1136 -1.33 -38.94 8.35
N LEU A 1137 -0.59 -38.50 7.33
CA LEU A 1137 -0.61 -39.06 5.98
C LEU A 1137 0.79 -39.10 5.39
N THR A 1138 1.27 -40.28 5.02
CA THR A 1138 2.56 -40.45 4.32
C THR A 1138 2.34 -40.64 2.82
N LEU A 1139 2.91 -39.77 1.99
CA LEU A 1139 2.92 -39.93 0.53
C LEU A 1139 4.19 -39.34 -0.09
N HIS A 1140 4.70 -39.96 -1.17
CA HIS A 1140 5.90 -39.50 -1.91
C HIS A 1140 7.10 -39.13 -1.00
N GLY A 1141 7.35 -39.92 0.05
CA GLY A 1141 8.45 -39.66 1.01
C GLY A 1141 8.21 -38.52 2.01
N HIS A 1142 7.02 -37.91 2.00
CA HIS A 1142 6.62 -36.84 2.93
C HIS A 1142 5.59 -37.34 3.95
N TYR A 1143 5.82 -37.06 5.24
CA TYR A 1143 4.83 -37.27 6.31
C TYR A 1143 4.10 -35.96 6.61
N LEU A 1144 2.80 -35.93 6.34
CA LEU A 1144 1.91 -34.81 6.62
C LEU A 1144 1.22 -35.04 7.98
N PRO A 1145 1.44 -34.18 8.99
CA PRO A 1145 0.85 -34.36 10.31
C PRO A 1145 -0.66 -34.10 10.31
N ALA A 1146 -1.35 -34.62 11.34
CA ALA A 1146 -2.75 -34.34 11.60
C ALA A 1146 -3.04 -32.83 11.65
N GLY A 1147 -4.20 -32.41 11.15
CA GLY A 1147 -4.58 -31.00 11.03
C GLY A 1147 -3.97 -30.27 9.82
N THR A 1148 -3.11 -30.91 9.03
CA THR A 1148 -2.70 -30.41 7.72
C THR A 1148 -3.90 -30.41 6.77
N ILE A 1149 -3.99 -29.41 5.90
CA ILE A 1149 -5.05 -29.30 4.90
C ILE A 1149 -4.52 -29.85 3.59
N VAL A 1150 -5.18 -30.86 3.05
CA VAL A 1150 -4.83 -31.52 1.80
C VAL A 1150 -5.99 -31.42 0.81
N GLY A 1151 -5.68 -31.47 -0.48
CA GLY A 1151 -6.71 -31.68 -1.48
C GLY A 1151 -6.12 -31.88 -2.87
N ILE A 1152 -7.00 -32.21 -3.80
CA ILE A 1152 -6.69 -32.48 -5.20
C ILE A 1152 -7.48 -31.47 -6.03
N ASN A 1153 -6.82 -30.88 -7.02
CA ASN A 1153 -7.43 -29.96 -7.97
C ASN A 1153 -7.75 -30.71 -9.27
N ALA A 1154 -9.02 -30.66 -9.71
CA ALA A 1154 -9.48 -31.27 -10.95
C ALA A 1154 -8.67 -30.79 -12.17
N TRP A 1155 -8.37 -29.49 -12.23
CA TRP A 1155 -7.57 -28.86 -13.30
C TRP A 1155 -6.12 -29.33 -13.35
N VAL A 1156 -5.64 -30.05 -12.32
CA VAL A 1156 -4.31 -30.65 -12.32
C VAL A 1156 -4.41 -32.14 -12.65
N VAL A 1157 -5.25 -32.89 -11.92
CA VAL A 1157 -5.31 -34.35 -12.08
C VAL A 1157 -5.95 -34.78 -13.40
N HIS A 1158 -6.85 -33.98 -13.98
CA HIS A 1158 -7.40 -34.23 -15.31
C HIS A 1158 -6.40 -34.00 -16.45
N TYR A 1159 -5.27 -33.36 -16.14
CA TYR A 1159 -4.16 -33.08 -17.05
C TYR A 1159 -2.93 -33.96 -16.74
N ASP A 1160 -3.11 -35.04 -15.97
CA ASP A 1160 -2.05 -36.01 -15.69
C ASP A 1160 -1.84 -36.94 -16.90
N GLU A 1161 -0.69 -36.79 -17.56
CA GLU A 1161 -0.26 -37.58 -18.72
C GLU A 1161 -0.19 -39.09 -18.39
N ASP A 1162 0.13 -39.47 -17.14
CA ASP A 1162 0.18 -40.88 -16.71
C ASP A 1162 -1.22 -41.54 -16.72
N VAL A 1163 -2.28 -40.73 -16.66
CA VAL A 1163 -3.67 -41.20 -16.61
C VAL A 1163 -4.32 -41.06 -17.98
N PHE A 1164 -4.17 -39.90 -18.60
CA PHE A 1164 -4.88 -39.54 -19.81
C PHE A 1164 -4.03 -39.67 -21.09
N GLY A 1165 -2.74 -39.96 -21.01
CA GLY A 1165 -1.84 -40.06 -22.17
C GLY A 1165 -1.30 -38.71 -22.65
N ASP A 1166 -0.34 -38.74 -23.57
CA ASP A 1166 0.43 -37.55 -24.00
C ASP A 1166 -0.41 -36.45 -24.66
N ASP A 1167 -1.54 -36.82 -25.27
CA ASP A 1167 -2.48 -35.90 -25.91
C ASP A 1167 -3.45 -35.24 -24.92
N VAL A 1168 -3.12 -35.18 -23.63
CA VAL A 1168 -4.03 -34.75 -22.56
C VAL A 1168 -4.59 -33.32 -22.74
N HIS A 1169 -3.94 -32.48 -23.52
CA HIS A 1169 -4.40 -31.13 -23.82
C HIS A 1169 -5.38 -31.06 -25.01
N GLU A 1170 -5.48 -32.13 -25.80
CA GLU A 1170 -6.37 -32.20 -26.96
C GLU A 1170 -7.80 -32.59 -26.55
N PHE A 1171 -8.78 -32.07 -27.27
CA PHE A 1171 -10.18 -32.46 -27.09
C PHE A 1171 -10.49 -33.71 -27.92
N ARG A 1172 -10.37 -34.89 -27.29
CA ARG A 1172 -10.57 -36.19 -27.96
C ARG A 1172 -11.59 -37.08 -27.20
N PRO A 1173 -12.89 -36.95 -27.48
CA PRO A 1173 -13.92 -37.77 -26.84
C PRO A 1173 -13.69 -39.29 -26.96
N GLU A 1174 -13.13 -39.77 -28.08
CA GLU A 1174 -12.82 -41.18 -28.32
C GLU A 1174 -11.90 -41.82 -27.28
N ARG A 1175 -11.19 -41.01 -26.47
CA ARG A 1175 -10.38 -41.54 -25.37
C ARG A 1175 -11.20 -42.27 -24.29
N TRP A 1176 -12.50 -42.02 -24.26
CA TRP A 1176 -13.44 -42.61 -23.32
C TRP A 1176 -14.18 -43.82 -23.89
N GLU A 1177 -13.95 -44.16 -25.17
CA GLU A 1177 -14.60 -45.27 -25.85
C GLU A 1177 -14.14 -46.61 -25.24
N GLU A 1178 -15.08 -47.55 -25.07
CA GLU A 1178 -14.76 -48.87 -24.54
C GLU A 1178 -13.95 -49.68 -25.57
N ILE A 1179 -12.80 -50.21 -25.16
CA ILE A 1179 -11.91 -50.97 -26.02
C ILE A 1179 -11.74 -52.38 -25.44
N LYS A 1180 -11.66 -53.40 -26.31
CA LYS A 1180 -11.49 -54.81 -25.91
C LYS A 1180 -10.10 -55.16 -25.34
N ASP A 1181 -9.13 -54.26 -25.48
CA ASP A 1181 -7.76 -54.43 -25.02
C ASP A 1181 -7.67 -54.32 -23.48
N PRO A 1182 -7.26 -55.38 -22.76
CA PRO A 1182 -7.19 -55.39 -21.30
C PRO A 1182 -6.39 -54.22 -20.69
N VAL A 1183 -5.32 -53.77 -21.36
CA VAL A 1183 -4.49 -52.66 -20.88
C VAL A 1183 -5.27 -51.35 -20.92
N LYS A 1184 -6.00 -51.12 -22.01
CA LYS A 1184 -6.84 -49.93 -22.18
C LYS A 1184 -8.07 -49.96 -21.29
N ILE A 1185 -8.60 -51.13 -20.94
CA ILE A 1185 -9.69 -51.26 -19.95
C ILE A 1185 -9.22 -50.77 -18.57
N GLU A 1186 -8.03 -51.17 -18.12
CA GLU A 1186 -7.52 -50.71 -16.83
C GLU A 1186 -7.18 -49.20 -16.86
N GLN A 1187 -6.67 -48.70 -17.99
CA GLN A 1187 -6.48 -47.27 -18.20
C GLN A 1187 -7.82 -46.50 -18.13
N LEU A 1188 -8.88 -47.00 -18.77
CA LEU A 1188 -10.22 -46.42 -18.71
C LEU A 1188 -10.73 -46.35 -17.28
N LYS A 1189 -10.63 -47.45 -16.51
CA LYS A 1189 -10.98 -47.45 -15.07
C LYS A 1189 -10.18 -46.43 -14.28
N ARG A 1190 -8.89 -46.25 -14.59
CA ARG A 1190 -8.04 -45.25 -13.95
C ARG A 1190 -8.47 -43.82 -14.30
N MET A 1191 -8.81 -43.55 -15.57
CA MET A 1191 -9.36 -42.27 -16.02
C MET A 1191 -10.69 -41.97 -15.30
N GLU A 1192 -11.59 -42.94 -15.19
CA GLU A 1192 -12.87 -42.78 -14.50
C GLU A 1192 -12.72 -42.48 -13.01
N ARG A 1193 -11.82 -43.20 -12.32
CA ARG A 1193 -11.52 -42.95 -10.90
C ARG A 1193 -10.87 -41.59 -10.68
N SER A 1194 -10.20 -41.04 -11.70
CA SER A 1194 -9.52 -39.74 -11.67
C SER A 1194 -10.43 -38.57 -12.05
N PHE A 1195 -11.66 -38.84 -12.49
CA PHE A 1195 -12.61 -37.82 -12.94
C PHE A 1195 -13.31 -37.13 -11.75
N LEU A 1196 -12.92 -35.89 -11.49
CA LEU A 1196 -13.35 -35.07 -10.36
C LEU A 1196 -14.31 -33.92 -10.73
N ALA A 1197 -14.85 -33.88 -11.95
CA ALA A 1197 -15.78 -32.82 -12.37
C ALA A 1197 -17.01 -32.70 -11.45
N PHE A 1198 -17.46 -33.82 -10.85
CA PHE A 1198 -18.55 -33.88 -9.89
C PHE A 1198 -18.10 -34.20 -8.44
N GLY A 1199 -16.80 -34.09 -8.15
CA GLY A 1199 -16.22 -34.57 -6.89
C GLY A 1199 -16.23 -36.10 -6.77
N HIS A 1200 -16.07 -36.62 -5.54
CA HIS A 1200 -15.95 -38.07 -5.30
C HIS A 1200 -16.47 -38.48 -3.91
N GLY A 1201 -16.83 -39.76 -3.77
CA GLY A 1201 -17.25 -40.43 -2.54
C GLY A 1201 -18.47 -39.83 -1.84
N SER A 1202 -18.43 -39.74 -0.50
CA SER A 1202 -19.60 -39.37 0.33
C SER A 1202 -20.10 -37.93 0.10
N ARG A 1203 -19.26 -37.08 -0.51
CA ARG A 1203 -19.57 -35.68 -0.85
C ARG A 1203 -19.56 -35.43 -2.36
N THR A 1204 -19.82 -36.47 -3.16
CA THR A 1204 -20.08 -36.32 -4.61
C THR A 1204 -21.26 -35.36 -4.84
N CYS A 1205 -21.17 -34.54 -5.89
CA CYS A 1205 -22.21 -33.59 -6.28
C CYS A 1205 -23.58 -34.29 -6.32
N ILE A 1206 -24.55 -33.73 -5.59
CA ILE A 1206 -25.91 -34.29 -5.54
C ILE A 1206 -26.68 -33.98 -6.83
N GLY A 1207 -26.43 -32.83 -7.45
CA GLY A 1207 -27.03 -32.40 -8.72
C GLY A 1207 -26.41 -33.02 -9.97
N LYS A 1208 -25.53 -34.03 -9.84
CA LYS A 1208 -24.87 -34.67 -11.00
C LYS A 1208 -25.88 -35.13 -12.06
N ASN A 1209 -26.97 -35.78 -11.63
CA ASN A 1209 -27.97 -36.31 -12.55
C ASN A 1209 -28.80 -35.20 -13.20
N ILE A 1210 -29.04 -34.08 -12.50
CA ILE A 1210 -29.73 -32.90 -13.07
C ILE A 1210 -28.87 -32.34 -14.21
N SER A 1211 -27.60 -32.07 -13.94
CA SER A 1211 -26.69 -31.51 -14.94
C SER A 1211 -26.51 -32.44 -16.14
N LEU A 1212 -26.40 -33.76 -15.91
CA LEU A 1212 -26.33 -34.74 -17.00
C LEU A 1212 -27.63 -34.82 -17.81
N LEU A 1213 -28.79 -34.72 -17.17
CA LEU A 1213 -30.09 -34.66 -17.84
C LEU A 1213 -30.16 -33.42 -18.75
N GLU A 1214 -29.85 -32.25 -18.22
CA GLU A 1214 -29.82 -30.98 -18.97
C GLU A 1214 -28.88 -31.07 -20.18
N MET A 1215 -27.62 -31.44 -19.98
CA MET A 1215 -26.64 -31.51 -21.07
C MET A 1215 -26.99 -32.55 -22.13
N SER A 1216 -27.52 -33.71 -21.73
CA SER A 1216 -27.81 -34.81 -22.66
C SER A 1216 -29.02 -34.52 -23.56
N LYS A 1217 -29.93 -33.65 -23.13
CA LYS A 1217 -31.11 -33.25 -23.90
C LYS A 1217 -30.86 -31.97 -24.70
N PHE A 1218 -30.32 -30.96 -24.02
CA PHE A 1218 -30.20 -29.62 -24.58
C PHE A 1218 -29.20 -29.57 -25.73
N VAL A 1219 -28.00 -30.14 -25.56
CA VAL A 1219 -26.95 -30.11 -26.58
C VAL A 1219 -27.41 -30.67 -27.92
N PRO A 1220 -27.97 -31.90 -27.99
CA PRO A 1220 -28.42 -32.44 -29.27
C PRO A 1220 -29.64 -31.72 -29.83
N GLN A 1221 -30.56 -31.21 -28.98
CA GLN A 1221 -31.69 -30.42 -29.47
C GLN A 1221 -31.23 -29.15 -30.20
N ILE A 1222 -30.27 -28.41 -29.62
CA ILE A 1222 -29.74 -27.20 -30.25
C ILE A 1222 -28.93 -27.53 -31.51
N LEU A 1223 -28.16 -28.62 -31.52
CA LEU A 1223 -27.41 -29.04 -32.71
C LEU A 1223 -28.29 -29.62 -33.84
N ARG A 1224 -29.49 -30.10 -33.50
CA ARG A 1224 -30.52 -30.53 -34.45
C ARG A 1224 -31.14 -29.33 -35.18
N GLU A 1225 -31.45 -28.25 -34.44
CA GLU A 1225 -32.12 -27.06 -35.00
C GLU A 1225 -31.16 -26.02 -35.59
N PHE A 1226 -29.91 -25.96 -35.10
CA PHE A 1226 -28.99 -24.88 -35.44
C PHE A 1226 -27.58 -25.36 -35.78
N ARG A 1227 -27.00 -24.73 -36.79
CA ARG A 1227 -25.56 -24.71 -37.03
C ARG A 1227 -24.96 -23.48 -36.34
N MET A 1228 -24.00 -23.72 -35.47
CA MET A 1228 -23.27 -22.70 -34.72
C MET A 1228 -21.86 -22.51 -35.27
N GLU A 1229 -21.48 -21.26 -35.51
CA GLU A 1229 -20.12 -20.89 -35.91
C GLU A 1229 -19.51 -19.91 -34.92
N TRP A 1230 -18.25 -20.14 -34.56
CA TRP A 1230 -17.52 -19.27 -33.65
C TRP A 1230 -17.30 -17.88 -34.28
N ALA A 1231 -17.73 -16.82 -33.58
CA ALA A 1231 -17.62 -15.43 -34.03
C ALA A 1231 -16.85 -14.53 -33.04
N GLY A 1232 -16.32 -15.13 -31.96
CA GLY A 1232 -15.48 -14.45 -30.97
C GLY A 1232 -14.03 -14.30 -31.43
N LYS A 1233 -13.18 -13.78 -30.52
CA LYS A 1233 -11.71 -13.79 -30.68
C LYS A 1233 -11.18 -15.24 -30.72
N ASP A 1234 -9.89 -15.43 -30.99
CA ASP A 1234 -9.30 -16.78 -31.13
C ASP A 1234 -9.64 -17.73 -29.95
N GLU A 1235 -9.81 -17.22 -28.73
CA GLU A 1235 -10.19 -17.98 -27.52
C GLU A 1235 -11.26 -17.24 -26.70
N TRP A 1236 -12.02 -17.98 -25.88
CA TRP A 1236 -12.91 -17.42 -24.85
C TRP A 1236 -12.15 -16.77 -23.68
N THR A 1237 -12.80 -15.91 -22.90
CA THR A 1237 -12.21 -15.35 -21.68
C THR A 1237 -12.64 -16.19 -20.48
N VAL A 1238 -11.70 -16.64 -19.64
CA VAL A 1238 -12.00 -17.42 -18.43
C VAL A 1238 -11.60 -16.65 -17.17
N ASN A 1239 -12.53 -16.51 -16.23
CA ASN A 1239 -12.26 -15.99 -14.89
C ASN A 1239 -12.49 -17.08 -13.83
N SER A 1240 -11.41 -17.50 -13.17
CA SER A 1240 -11.39 -18.62 -12.24
C SER A 1240 -11.18 -18.20 -10.78
N THR A 1241 -12.03 -17.31 -10.26
CA THR A 1241 -11.97 -16.89 -8.84
C THR A 1241 -12.35 -18.03 -7.89
N TRP A 1242 -13.46 -18.73 -8.19
CA TRP A 1242 -13.87 -19.99 -7.54
C TRP A 1242 -14.35 -20.98 -8.60
N PHE A 1243 -15.35 -20.60 -9.38
CA PHE A 1243 -15.74 -21.30 -10.60
C PHE A 1243 -14.98 -20.75 -11.80
N ALA A 1244 -14.70 -21.60 -12.80
CA ALA A 1244 -14.04 -21.22 -14.05
C ALA A 1244 -15.05 -20.71 -15.08
N LYS A 1245 -15.63 -19.53 -14.81
CA LYS A 1245 -16.66 -18.93 -15.66
C LYS A 1245 -16.07 -18.41 -16.97
N GLN A 1246 -16.72 -18.72 -18.07
CA GLN A 1246 -16.35 -18.24 -19.40
C GLN A 1246 -17.24 -17.08 -19.83
N SER A 1247 -16.66 -16.09 -20.50
CA SER A 1247 -17.35 -14.97 -21.14
C SER A 1247 -16.87 -14.79 -22.59
N ASP A 1248 -17.58 -13.96 -23.34
CA ASP A 1248 -17.30 -13.67 -24.75
C ASP A 1248 -17.48 -14.91 -25.66
N VAL A 1249 -18.49 -15.73 -25.39
CA VAL A 1249 -18.82 -16.92 -26.18
C VAL A 1249 -19.71 -16.50 -27.36
N LEU A 1250 -19.12 -15.75 -28.28
CA LEU A 1250 -19.82 -15.15 -29.41
C LEU A 1250 -19.97 -16.15 -30.56
N VAL A 1251 -21.19 -16.34 -31.04
CA VAL A 1251 -21.51 -17.27 -32.14
C VAL A 1251 -22.40 -16.64 -33.19
N ARG A 1252 -22.29 -17.12 -34.43
CA ARG A 1252 -23.30 -16.95 -35.48
C ARG A 1252 -24.18 -18.20 -35.49
N LEU A 1253 -25.48 -17.99 -35.51
CA LEU A 1253 -26.50 -19.04 -35.54
C LEU A 1253 -27.14 -19.09 -36.93
N HIS A 1254 -27.19 -20.28 -37.50
CA HIS A 1254 -27.88 -20.57 -38.75
C HIS A 1254 -28.93 -21.65 -38.48
N SER A 1255 -30.19 -21.41 -38.84
CA SER A 1255 -31.21 -22.46 -38.78
C SER A 1255 -30.88 -23.54 -39.79
N ILE A 1256 -31.11 -24.79 -39.42
CA ILE A 1256 -30.99 -25.95 -40.31
C ILE A 1256 -32.31 -26.20 -41.04
#